data_AF-A0A6H0XKE0-F1
#
_entry.id   AF-A0A6H0XKE0-F1
#
_cell.length_a   1.000
_cell.length_b   1.000
_cell.length_c   1.000
_cell.angle_alpha   90.00
_cell.angle_beta   90.00
_cell.angle_gamma   90.00
#
_symmetry.space_group_name_H-M   'P 1'
#
loop_
_entity.id
_entity.type
_entity.pdbx_description
1 polymer ?
#
loop_
_entity_poly.entity_id
_entity_poly.type
_entity_poly.pdbx_seq_one_letter_code
_entity_poly.pdbx_strand_id
1 'polypeptide(L)'
;MGIQRLTSRFQHKAESTKWPRSNVSGADQGSSSISSKIAIIDGPGLAYHIFNRHVRELAGTEDRVGFCVDYTAVSVRLLAFLHDLEHRGFHIQQIFFDGALPLVKRPTRIARLQNSAKHALELRSSCEEKAKKAGRILESFRTLLSAPWQGSLWPPPPFLVPSVIEGLLSSKYAGITEVMPGEADHYCTVVARELASQSLAGLYIFTNDSDLLVLNTANDTRVVLLSSLTYNESDNLTADVFNPTAITRSLGLQDLLAVAYRMKHDSHMALDVAASLVLQGPIQISPGYKHFLAELDDTTVDVAFSIGQQRCVGRMDPRLSELVCQIVASDISDNPEHNPYVFLPLMIDDIHKASAWRCGSDLRKLAYTVLAHGGTFTAIDEFDRRGDRVVACRVDLYHDLLQALHSYRDWLSQQLSAVQCKATQSPWRVIAAITLLCDLQAQDKPVPALADITTVVCTRKMSSWAQIHLTAQLNAVLYSFRMLKLALEFKLAGHDLAWPDRHVHGLSGLLTTLPPLSELFDTLSEQDCNAFTDLIQLHCDTDGETPRPRKRIRKTAQSLSDRQDDRHHANNEALANNPFAMLADKVKELLAKTSEEVHSKEQSAARYLVTEQRDSGEIIMIETSKEALQQHSKSPHFADLMAAFQKEGLLSKAPSITPTVSVAGFDVDRKLIHSKI
;
A
#
# COMPACT_ATOMS: atom_id res chain seq x y z
N MET A 1 12.98 -8.90 -3.34
CA MET A 1 11.63 -9.34 -2.92
C MET A 1 11.69 -10.85 -2.73
N GLY A 2 10.59 -11.55 -2.45
CA GLY A 2 10.59 -12.99 -2.18
C GLY A 2 11.21 -13.49 -0.87
N ILE A 3 11.63 -14.76 -0.88
CA ILE A 3 12.29 -15.49 0.21
C ILE A 3 13.55 -14.76 0.74
N GLN A 4 13.49 -14.32 2.00
CA GLN A 4 14.54 -13.52 2.62
C GLN A 4 15.93 -14.19 2.58
N ARG A 5 16.93 -13.41 2.16
CA ARG A 5 18.36 -13.79 2.06
C ARG A 5 18.66 -14.96 1.12
N LEU A 6 17.70 -15.45 0.34
CA LEU A 6 17.91 -16.58 -0.55
C LEU A 6 18.99 -16.26 -1.59
N THR A 7 18.84 -15.13 -2.28
CA THR A 7 19.79 -14.65 -3.30
C THR A 7 21.23 -14.58 -2.79
N SER A 8 21.45 -13.98 -1.62
CA SER A 8 22.79 -13.88 -1.01
C SER A 8 23.41 -15.25 -0.70
N ARG A 9 22.58 -16.26 -0.36
CA ARG A 9 23.06 -17.61 -0.07
C ARG A 9 23.32 -18.42 -1.35
N PHE A 10 22.67 -18.05 -2.45
CA PHE A 10 22.88 -18.63 -3.77
C PHE A 10 24.04 -17.98 -4.53
N GLN A 11 24.58 -16.84 -4.07
CA GLN A 11 25.55 -16.02 -4.80
C GLN A 11 26.76 -16.80 -5.34
N HIS A 12 27.28 -17.78 -4.59
CA HIS A 12 28.42 -18.60 -5.02
C HIS A 12 28.11 -19.56 -6.19
N LYS A 13 26.82 -19.72 -6.52
CA LYS A 13 26.33 -20.45 -7.71
C LYS A 13 25.98 -19.52 -8.88
N ALA A 14 26.15 -18.20 -8.72
CA ALA A 14 25.90 -17.25 -9.80
C ALA A 14 27.04 -17.26 -10.83
N GLU A 15 26.68 -17.19 -12.10
CA GLU A 15 27.62 -16.98 -13.20
C GLU A 15 27.67 -15.48 -13.54
N SER A 16 28.88 -14.89 -13.47
CA SER A 16 29.07 -13.51 -13.93
C SER A 16 29.07 -13.46 -15.45
N THR A 17 27.99 -12.94 -16.03
CA THR A 17 27.82 -12.85 -17.49
C THR A 17 28.04 -11.41 -17.96
N LYS A 18 28.59 -11.25 -19.17
CA LYS A 18 28.81 -9.95 -19.81
C LYS A 18 28.13 -9.91 -21.17
N TRP A 19 27.44 -8.82 -21.46
CA TRP A 19 26.76 -8.57 -22.73
C TRP A 19 27.29 -7.28 -23.36
N PRO A 20 28.15 -7.37 -24.38
CA PRO A 20 28.61 -6.20 -25.13
C PRO A 20 27.46 -5.60 -25.95
N ARG A 21 27.56 -4.31 -26.28
CA ARG A 21 26.69 -3.71 -27.30
C ARG A 21 26.99 -4.34 -28.66
N SER A 22 25.97 -4.64 -29.44
CA SER A 22 26.13 -5.11 -30.81
C SER A 22 26.67 -3.97 -31.68
N ASN A 23 27.84 -4.17 -32.29
CA ASN A 23 28.34 -3.28 -33.35
C ASN A 23 27.57 -3.58 -34.64
N VAL A 24 26.34 -3.08 -34.78
CA VAL A 24 25.65 -3.11 -36.08
C VAL A 24 26.15 -1.94 -36.91
N SER A 25 27.36 -2.09 -37.43
CA SER A 25 27.92 -1.25 -38.48
C SER A 25 28.84 -2.14 -39.33
N GLY A 26 28.28 -2.73 -40.37
CA GLY A 26 29.01 -3.52 -41.36
C GLY A 26 28.24 -4.75 -41.80
N ALA A 27 27.86 -4.77 -43.07
CA ALA A 27 27.30 -5.94 -43.74
C ALA A 27 28.30 -7.09 -43.68
N ASP A 28 27.98 -8.15 -42.93
CA ASP A 28 28.49 -9.48 -43.20
C ASP A 28 27.34 -10.47 -43.06
N GLN A 29 26.73 -10.78 -44.20
CA GLN A 29 25.84 -11.92 -44.35
C GLN A 29 26.71 -13.19 -44.35
N GLY A 30 27.02 -13.68 -43.15
CA GLY A 30 27.63 -14.97 -42.91
C GLY A 30 26.80 -15.73 -41.89
N SER A 31 26.17 -16.83 -42.32
CA SER A 31 25.28 -17.68 -41.55
C SER A 31 25.90 -18.22 -40.25
N SER A 32 25.76 -17.48 -39.16
CA SER A 32 25.70 -18.05 -37.82
C SER A 32 24.35 -17.67 -37.25
N SER A 33 23.54 -18.68 -36.92
CA SER A 33 22.29 -18.49 -36.19
C SER A 33 22.66 -17.80 -34.88
N ILE A 34 22.51 -16.48 -34.81
CA ILE A 34 22.59 -15.74 -33.54
C ILE A 34 21.45 -16.33 -32.72
N SER A 35 21.78 -17.16 -31.71
CA SER A 35 20.75 -17.62 -30.77
C SER A 35 20.22 -16.36 -30.08
N SER A 36 19.04 -15.89 -30.52
CA SER A 36 18.41 -14.71 -29.95
C SER A 36 18.21 -14.97 -28.46
N LYS A 37 18.72 -14.09 -27.60
CA LYS A 37 18.47 -14.18 -26.16
C LYS A 37 17.05 -13.68 -25.96
N ILE A 38 16.18 -14.47 -25.34
CA ILE A 38 14.80 -14.08 -25.10
C ILE A 38 14.70 -13.55 -23.68
N ALA A 39 14.23 -12.32 -23.51
CA ALA A 39 14.03 -11.68 -22.23
C ALA A 39 12.55 -11.69 -21.82
N ILE A 40 12.28 -12.22 -20.64
CA ILE A 40 11.01 -12.10 -19.92
C ILE A 40 11.29 -11.23 -18.70
N ILE A 41 10.48 -10.21 -18.45
CA ILE A 41 10.80 -9.20 -17.43
C ILE A 41 9.70 -9.12 -16.37
N ASP A 42 10.10 -9.27 -15.11
CA ASP A 42 9.30 -8.88 -13.95
C ASP A 42 9.27 -7.35 -13.84
N GLY A 43 8.11 -6.78 -14.19
CA GLY A 43 7.83 -5.36 -14.29
C GLY A 43 7.97 -4.61 -12.96
N PRO A 44 7.39 -5.07 -11.84
CA PRO A 44 7.63 -4.49 -10.52
C PRO A 44 9.12 -4.42 -10.19
N GLY A 45 9.86 -5.52 -10.39
CA GLY A 45 11.31 -5.56 -10.23
C GLY A 45 12.04 -4.51 -11.08
N LEU A 46 11.65 -4.38 -12.35
CA LEU A 46 12.18 -3.41 -13.31
C LEU A 46 11.92 -1.97 -12.86
N ALA A 47 10.69 -1.64 -12.46
CA ALA A 47 10.30 -0.30 -12.03
C ALA A 47 11.18 0.19 -10.88
N TYR A 48 11.37 -0.65 -9.86
CA TYR A 48 12.26 -0.34 -8.73
C TYR A 48 13.73 -0.24 -9.14
N HIS A 49 14.20 -1.10 -10.05
CA HIS A 49 15.57 -1.02 -10.55
C HIS A 49 15.85 0.32 -11.23
N ILE A 50 14.98 0.74 -12.16
CA ILE A 50 15.13 2.01 -12.90
C ILE A 50 15.07 3.20 -11.96
N PHE A 51 14.11 3.20 -11.02
CA PHE A 51 14.02 4.26 -10.02
C PHE A 51 15.28 4.36 -9.15
N ASN A 52 15.76 3.25 -8.61
CA ASN A 52 16.97 3.24 -7.77
C ASN A 52 18.22 3.65 -8.56
N ARG A 53 18.29 3.34 -9.85
CA ARG A 53 19.34 3.85 -10.74
C ARG A 53 19.23 5.36 -10.93
N HIS A 54 18.04 5.86 -11.25
CA HIS A 54 17.78 7.29 -11.43
C HIS A 54 18.19 8.10 -10.20
N VAL A 55 17.81 7.64 -9.00
CA VAL A 55 18.16 8.35 -7.77
C VAL A 55 19.67 8.34 -7.48
N ARG A 56 20.38 7.25 -7.83
CA ARG A 56 21.85 7.18 -7.70
C ARG A 56 22.55 8.14 -8.66
N GLU A 57 22.05 8.31 -9.88
CA GLU A 57 22.59 9.27 -10.85
C GLU A 57 22.43 10.72 -10.37
N LEU A 58 21.33 11.02 -9.68
CA LEU A 58 21.10 12.32 -9.04
C LEU A 58 21.95 12.53 -7.78
N ALA A 59 22.71 11.53 -7.31
CA ALA A 59 23.38 11.60 -6.03
C ALA A 59 24.57 12.59 -5.94
N GLY A 60 24.92 13.25 -7.06
CA GLY A 60 25.98 14.25 -7.15
C GLY A 60 25.58 15.58 -7.81
N THR A 61 24.29 15.77 -8.14
CA THR A 61 23.82 17.00 -8.83
C THR A 61 23.17 17.98 -7.87
N GLU A 62 23.33 19.29 -8.09
CA GLU A 62 22.59 20.34 -7.37
C GLU A 62 21.06 20.22 -7.56
N ASP A 63 20.65 19.55 -8.65
CA ASP A 63 19.26 19.24 -9.03
C ASP A 63 18.57 18.15 -8.19
N ARG A 64 19.05 17.85 -6.97
CA ARG A 64 18.30 17.07 -5.98
C ARG A 64 17.09 17.84 -5.46
N VAL A 65 16.10 18.08 -6.32
CA VAL A 65 14.95 18.93 -6.01
C VAL A 65 13.72 18.10 -5.68
N GLY A 66 13.56 17.81 -4.38
CA GLY A 66 12.26 17.75 -3.73
C GLY A 66 11.65 16.36 -3.46
N PHE A 67 10.56 16.39 -2.68
CA PHE A 67 9.71 15.25 -2.31
C PHE A 67 8.94 14.63 -3.48
N CYS A 68 9.10 15.17 -4.68
CA CYS A 68 8.32 14.84 -5.86
C CYS A 68 9.21 14.05 -6.81
N VAL A 69 8.80 12.82 -7.08
CA VAL A 69 9.44 12.00 -8.12
C VAL A 69 9.00 12.50 -9.49
N ASP A 70 9.98 12.71 -10.36
CA ASP A 70 9.72 13.00 -11.76
C ASP A 70 9.48 11.69 -12.52
N TYR A 71 8.21 11.32 -12.65
CA TYR A 71 7.81 10.08 -13.31
C TYR A 71 8.10 10.10 -14.82
N THR A 72 8.16 11.29 -15.43
CA THR A 72 8.62 11.45 -16.83
C THR A 72 10.08 11.06 -16.95
N ALA A 73 10.95 11.54 -16.06
CA ALA A 73 12.37 11.21 -16.05
C ALA A 73 12.63 9.71 -15.79
N VAL A 74 11.78 9.05 -14.99
CA VAL A 74 11.80 7.59 -14.79
C VAL A 74 11.39 6.86 -16.07
N SER A 75 10.31 7.30 -16.73
CA SER A 75 9.82 6.69 -17.97
C SER A 75 10.83 6.78 -19.11
N VAL A 76 11.50 7.92 -19.28
CA VAL A 76 12.57 8.09 -20.28
C VAL A 76 13.72 7.11 -20.04
N ARG A 77 14.16 6.94 -18.78
CA ARG A 77 15.23 6.01 -18.41
C ARG A 77 14.84 4.55 -18.60
N LEU A 78 13.59 4.21 -18.30
CA LEU A 78 13.03 2.90 -18.54
C LEU A 78 13.13 2.51 -20.02
N LEU A 79 12.64 3.38 -20.91
CA LEU A 79 12.68 3.11 -22.35
C LEU A 79 14.10 3.02 -22.89
N ALA A 80 15.00 3.90 -22.41
CA ALA A 80 16.42 3.85 -22.76
C ALA A 80 17.09 2.53 -22.31
N PHE A 81 16.74 2.03 -21.12
CA PHE A 81 17.25 0.77 -20.61
C PHE A 81 16.77 -0.44 -21.43
N LEU A 82 15.47 -0.51 -21.75
CA LEU A 82 14.93 -1.59 -22.58
C LEU A 82 15.55 -1.58 -23.99
N HIS A 83 15.77 -0.39 -24.55
CA HIS A 83 16.47 -0.25 -25.82
C HIS A 83 17.93 -0.71 -25.75
N ASP A 84 18.63 -0.40 -24.66
CA ASP A 84 20.00 -0.88 -24.42
C ASP A 84 20.06 -2.40 -24.27
N LEU A 85 19.05 -3.04 -23.67
CA LEU A 85 18.94 -4.50 -23.65
C LEU A 85 18.77 -5.09 -25.06
N GLU A 86 17.92 -4.51 -25.90
CA GLU A 86 17.75 -4.95 -27.28
C GLU A 86 19.05 -4.85 -28.08
N HIS A 87 19.79 -3.75 -27.94
CA HIS A 87 21.13 -3.56 -28.54
C HIS A 87 22.19 -4.53 -28.02
N ARG A 88 21.90 -5.28 -26.96
CA ARG A 88 22.79 -6.34 -26.43
C ARG A 88 22.34 -7.74 -26.91
N GLY A 89 21.43 -7.77 -27.88
CA GLY A 89 20.93 -8.96 -28.54
C GLY A 89 19.83 -9.68 -27.75
N PHE A 90 19.08 -8.96 -26.92
CA PHE A 90 17.88 -9.48 -26.29
C PHE A 90 16.63 -9.17 -27.12
N HIS A 91 15.83 -10.18 -27.39
CA HIS A 91 14.44 -10.00 -27.81
C HIS A 91 13.57 -9.97 -26.55
N ILE A 92 13.01 -8.81 -26.22
CA ILE A 92 12.08 -8.70 -25.09
C ILE A 92 10.75 -9.30 -25.53
N GLN A 93 10.44 -10.46 -24.98
CA GLN A 93 9.23 -11.21 -25.31
C GLN A 93 8.03 -10.64 -24.58
N GLN A 94 8.18 -10.40 -23.27
CA GLN A 94 7.06 -10.00 -22.41
C GLN A 94 7.53 -9.29 -21.14
N ILE A 95 6.74 -8.33 -20.67
CA ILE A 95 6.89 -7.59 -19.42
C ILE A 95 5.62 -7.75 -18.59
N PHE A 96 5.72 -8.37 -17.43
CA PHE A 96 4.57 -8.67 -16.56
C PHE A 96 4.50 -7.78 -15.34
N PHE A 97 3.30 -7.34 -14.98
CA PHE A 97 3.02 -6.61 -13.75
C PHE A 97 1.97 -7.33 -12.90
N ASP A 98 2.13 -7.21 -11.58
CA ASP A 98 1.14 -7.71 -10.64
C ASP A 98 -0.21 -7.03 -10.87
N GLY A 99 -1.29 -7.79 -10.84
CA GLY A 99 -2.64 -7.24 -10.95
C GLY A 99 -3.62 -7.81 -9.95
N ALA A 100 -3.39 -8.99 -9.37
CA ALA A 100 -4.17 -9.48 -8.23
C ALA A 100 -3.30 -10.34 -7.33
N LEU A 101 -3.00 -9.88 -6.11
CA LEU A 101 -2.20 -10.68 -5.19
C LEU A 101 -3.08 -11.67 -4.42
N PRO A 102 -2.59 -12.90 -4.14
CA PRO A 102 -3.29 -13.86 -3.32
C PRO A 102 -3.71 -13.30 -1.95
N LEU A 103 -4.89 -13.72 -1.46
CA LEU A 103 -5.40 -13.35 -0.13
C LEU A 103 -4.42 -13.74 0.99
N VAL A 104 -3.72 -14.87 0.83
CA VAL A 104 -2.73 -15.37 1.79
C VAL A 104 -1.58 -14.37 2.02
N LYS A 105 -1.28 -13.49 1.03
CA LYS A 105 -0.24 -12.45 1.12
C LYS A 105 -0.75 -11.14 1.74
N ARG A 106 -2.01 -11.06 2.20
CA ARG A 106 -2.56 -9.86 2.87
C ARG A 106 -1.75 -9.44 4.11
N PRO A 107 -1.35 -10.33 5.04
CA PRO A 107 -0.50 -9.96 6.17
C PRO A 107 0.85 -9.38 5.73
N THR A 108 1.46 -9.94 4.69
CA THR A 108 2.72 -9.45 4.11
C THR A 108 2.58 -8.02 3.59
N ARG A 109 1.45 -7.67 2.97
CA ARG A 109 1.17 -6.31 2.48
C ARG A 109 1.01 -5.31 3.61
N ILE A 110 0.28 -5.69 4.66
CA ILE A 110 0.18 -4.88 5.88
C ILE A 110 1.58 -4.63 6.46
N ALA A 111 2.40 -5.68 6.60
CA ALA A 111 3.75 -5.57 7.13
C ALA A 111 4.66 -4.68 6.26
N ARG A 112 4.59 -4.81 4.92
CA ARG A 112 5.34 -3.94 3.98
C ARG A 112 4.94 -2.48 4.14
N LEU A 113 3.64 -2.19 4.16
CA LEU A 113 3.14 -0.82 4.31
C LEU A 113 3.46 -0.23 5.70
N GLN A 114 3.39 -1.05 6.76
CA GLN A 114 3.82 -0.66 8.12
C GLN A 114 5.31 -0.33 8.15
N ASN A 115 6.15 -1.14 7.50
CA ASN A 115 7.59 -0.87 7.42
C ASN A 115 7.87 0.44 6.65
N SER A 116 7.15 0.70 5.55
CA SER A 116 7.25 1.98 4.84
C SER A 116 6.81 3.17 5.72
N ALA A 117 5.74 3.03 6.51
CA ALA A 117 5.29 4.08 7.43
C ALA A 117 6.34 4.36 8.53
N LYS A 118 6.98 3.31 9.06
CA LYS A 118 8.10 3.43 10.00
C LYS A 118 9.30 4.15 9.39
N HIS A 119 9.68 3.80 8.16
CA HIS A 119 10.75 4.50 7.45
C HIS A 119 10.42 5.99 7.22
N ALA A 120 9.16 6.32 6.90
CA ALA A 120 8.73 7.71 6.78
C ALA A 120 8.83 8.50 8.10
N LEU A 121 8.54 7.86 9.24
CA LEU A 121 8.77 8.42 10.58
C LEU A 121 10.26 8.69 10.84
N GLU A 122 11.10 7.70 10.61
CA GLU A 122 12.56 7.81 10.81
C GLU A 122 13.19 8.87 9.91
N LEU A 123 12.73 8.95 8.65
CA LEU A 123 13.08 10.01 7.72
C LEU A 123 12.72 11.38 8.30
N ARG A 124 11.48 11.57 8.76
CA ARG A 124 11.04 12.84 9.35
C ARG A 124 11.90 13.25 10.53
N SER A 125 12.07 12.37 11.50
CA SER A 125 12.85 12.65 12.71
C SER A 125 14.28 13.07 12.35
N SER A 126 14.90 12.36 11.41
CA SER A 126 16.23 12.70 10.89
C SER A 126 16.27 14.08 10.22
N CYS A 127 15.20 14.45 9.49
CA CYS A 127 15.07 15.77 8.87
C CYS A 127 14.97 16.89 9.90
N GLU A 128 14.16 16.72 10.93
CA GLU A 128 13.99 17.72 11.98
C GLU A 128 15.27 17.94 12.80
N GLU A 129 16.00 16.87 13.14
CA GLU A 129 17.27 16.98 13.85
C GLU A 129 18.32 17.76 13.07
N LYS A 130 18.44 17.49 11.76
CA LYS A 130 19.36 18.23 10.90
C LYS A 130 18.89 19.67 10.68
N ALA A 131 17.58 19.90 10.56
CA ALA A 131 17.00 21.26 10.43
C ALA A 131 17.35 22.16 11.61
N LYS A 132 17.30 21.60 12.83
CA LYS A 132 17.72 22.30 14.06
C LYS A 132 19.20 22.71 14.04
N LYS A 133 20.06 21.94 13.37
CA LYS A 133 21.51 22.20 13.26
C LYS A 133 21.86 23.17 12.12
N ALA A 134 21.20 23.06 10.97
CA ALA A 134 21.51 23.86 9.77
C ALA A 134 20.75 25.19 9.68
N GLY A 135 19.81 25.46 10.59
CA GLY A 135 19.01 26.70 10.60
C GLY A 135 17.99 26.82 9.46
N ARG A 136 17.97 25.88 8.50
CA ARG A 136 17.01 25.80 7.39
C ARG A 136 16.60 24.36 7.13
N ILE A 137 15.29 24.11 7.17
CA ILE A 137 14.67 22.81 6.86
C ILE A 137 15.06 22.34 5.45
N LEU A 138 15.06 23.24 4.46
CA LEU A 138 15.40 22.96 3.06
C LEU A 138 16.82 22.40 2.86
N GLU A 139 17.78 22.92 3.60
CA GLU A 139 19.21 22.56 3.51
C GLU A 139 19.48 21.22 4.20
N SER A 140 18.72 20.93 5.24
CA SER A 140 18.71 19.65 5.93
C SER A 140 18.10 18.53 5.09
N PHE A 141 17.08 18.86 4.30
CA PHE A 141 16.53 17.97 3.29
C PHE A 141 17.53 17.70 2.16
N ARG A 142 18.18 18.72 1.60
CA ARG A 142 19.24 18.53 0.60
C ARG A 142 20.35 17.60 1.10
N THR A 143 20.71 17.73 2.37
CA THR A 143 21.74 16.92 3.05
C THR A 143 21.28 15.48 3.36
N LEU A 144 19.98 15.23 3.45
CA LEU A 144 19.43 13.87 3.63
C LEU A 144 19.22 13.17 2.30
N LEU A 145 18.74 13.90 1.29
CA LEU A 145 18.65 13.44 -0.09
C LEU A 145 20.04 13.11 -0.61
N SER A 146 21.03 13.95 -0.28
CA SER A 146 22.40 13.64 0.19
C SER A 146 22.94 12.21 0.09
N ALA A 147 22.38 11.36 0.94
CA ALA A 147 22.99 10.10 1.34
C ALA A 147 22.86 9.03 0.25
N PRO A 148 23.86 8.14 0.09
CA PRO A 148 23.73 6.95 -0.75
C PRO A 148 22.49 6.13 -0.36
N TRP A 149 21.72 5.70 -1.34
CA TRP A 149 20.49 4.91 -1.14
C TRP A 149 20.72 3.50 -0.55
N GLN A 150 21.97 3.05 -0.48
CA GLN A 150 22.34 1.74 0.07
C GLN A 150 22.18 1.77 1.60
N GLY A 151 20.94 1.54 2.05
CA GLY A 151 20.48 1.58 3.46
C GLY A 151 19.30 2.53 3.74
N SER A 152 18.58 3.01 2.72
CA SER A 152 17.73 4.20 2.85
C SER A 152 16.46 4.05 3.71
N LEU A 153 16.25 5.04 4.57
CA LEU A 153 15.00 5.42 5.23
C LEU A 153 13.89 5.90 4.26
N TRP A 154 14.11 5.90 2.94
CA TRP A 154 13.18 6.49 1.99
C TRP A 154 12.12 5.47 1.56
N PRO A 155 10.81 5.75 1.75
CA PRO A 155 9.77 4.88 1.25
C PRO A 155 9.71 4.91 -0.28
N PRO A 156 9.30 3.81 -0.93
CA PRO A 156 9.13 3.79 -2.38
C PRO A 156 8.12 4.87 -2.83
N PRO A 157 8.31 5.49 -4.01
CA PRO A 157 7.38 6.51 -4.50
C PRO A 157 5.98 5.92 -4.73
N PRO A 158 4.91 6.62 -4.32
CA PRO A 158 3.57 6.05 -4.28
C PRO A 158 3.04 5.60 -5.65
N PHE A 159 3.45 6.29 -6.73
CA PHE A 159 2.93 6.06 -8.09
C PHE A 159 4.01 5.54 -9.06
N LEU A 160 5.09 4.94 -8.56
CA LEU A 160 6.18 4.43 -9.39
C LEU A 160 5.73 3.35 -10.37
N VAL A 161 5.15 2.26 -9.87
CA VAL A 161 4.71 1.13 -10.72
C VAL A 161 3.65 1.55 -11.75
N PRO A 162 2.55 2.25 -11.38
CA PRO A 162 1.54 2.65 -12.37
C PRO A 162 2.06 3.64 -13.41
N SER A 163 3.00 4.52 -13.07
CA SER A 163 3.62 5.43 -14.07
C SER A 163 4.53 4.69 -15.05
N VAL A 164 5.25 3.67 -14.58
CA VAL A 164 6.04 2.78 -15.43
C VAL A 164 5.16 2.00 -16.40
N ILE A 165 4.04 1.43 -15.93
CA ILE A 165 3.06 0.74 -16.79
C ILE A 165 2.57 1.69 -17.88
N GLU A 166 2.12 2.90 -17.52
CA GLU A 166 1.62 3.88 -18.49
C GLU A 166 2.70 4.34 -19.49
N GLY A 167 3.95 4.50 -19.05
CA GLY A 167 5.08 4.80 -19.92
C GLY A 167 5.36 3.70 -20.94
N LEU A 168 5.28 2.43 -20.54
CA LEU A 168 5.43 1.28 -21.45
C LEU A 168 4.30 1.21 -22.47
N LEU A 169 3.06 1.38 -22.01
CA LEU A 169 1.86 1.33 -22.86
C LEU A 169 1.77 2.51 -23.84
N SER A 170 2.52 3.58 -23.60
CA SER A 170 2.67 4.73 -24.51
C SER A 170 3.86 4.59 -25.47
N SER A 171 4.53 3.43 -25.48
CA SER A 171 5.73 3.17 -26.26
C SER A 171 5.57 1.96 -27.19
N LYS A 172 6.65 1.58 -27.91
CA LYS A 172 6.67 0.36 -28.72
C LYS A 172 6.50 -0.94 -27.91
N TYR A 173 6.69 -0.89 -26.59
CA TYR A 173 6.56 -2.04 -25.70
C TYR A 173 5.10 -2.31 -25.26
N ALA A 174 4.14 -1.52 -25.74
CA ALA A 174 2.73 -1.64 -25.34
C ALA A 174 2.14 -3.03 -25.63
N GLY A 175 2.49 -3.63 -26.77
CA GLY A 175 1.96 -4.94 -27.17
C GLY A 175 2.55 -6.14 -26.42
N ILE A 176 3.55 -5.92 -25.56
CA ILE A 176 4.25 -6.95 -24.78
C ILE A 176 4.26 -6.62 -23.28
N THR A 177 3.41 -5.68 -22.84
CA THR A 177 3.28 -5.28 -21.44
C THR A 177 1.90 -5.66 -20.94
N GLU A 178 1.83 -6.47 -19.88
CA GLU A 178 0.57 -6.97 -19.33
C GLU A 178 0.52 -6.89 -17.80
N VAL A 179 -0.64 -6.49 -17.28
CA VAL A 179 -0.99 -6.57 -15.86
C VAL A 179 -1.82 -7.83 -15.66
N MET A 180 -1.33 -8.75 -14.84
CA MET A 180 -1.87 -10.11 -14.77
C MET A 180 -2.86 -10.27 -13.62
N PRO A 181 -3.89 -11.14 -13.72
CA PRO A 181 -4.77 -11.48 -12.61
C PRO A 181 -4.08 -12.45 -11.63
N GLY A 182 -2.90 -12.06 -11.15
CA GLY A 182 -1.98 -12.83 -10.31
C GLY A 182 -0.69 -12.04 -10.08
N GLU A 183 0.37 -12.74 -9.66
CA GLU A 183 1.71 -12.18 -9.47
C GLU A 183 2.57 -12.30 -10.74
N ALA A 184 3.33 -11.26 -11.06
CA ALA A 184 4.12 -11.19 -12.29
C ALA A 184 5.17 -12.30 -12.40
N ASP A 185 5.76 -12.72 -11.28
CA ASP A 185 6.77 -13.77 -11.22
C ASP A 185 6.22 -15.14 -11.63
N HIS A 186 5.00 -15.48 -11.21
CA HIS A 186 4.33 -16.70 -11.65
C HIS A 186 4.18 -16.73 -13.18
N TYR A 187 3.66 -15.66 -13.77
CA TYR A 187 3.48 -15.56 -15.22
C TYR A 187 4.80 -15.55 -15.99
N CYS A 188 5.87 -14.97 -15.41
CA CYS A 188 7.22 -15.12 -15.96
C CYS A 188 7.60 -16.60 -16.11
N THR A 189 7.26 -17.45 -15.14
CA THR A 189 7.56 -18.89 -15.20
C THR A 189 6.69 -19.64 -16.21
N VAL A 190 5.41 -19.29 -16.30
CA VAL A 190 4.46 -19.91 -17.25
C VAL A 190 4.93 -19.68 -18.67
N VAL A 191 5.23 -18.42 -19.04
CA VAL A 191 5.72 -18.08 -20.37
C VAL A 191 7.08 -18.70 -20.64
N ALA A 192 7.99 -18.73 -19.67
CA ALA A 192 9.28 -19.39 -19.85
C ALA A 192 9.11 -20.90 -20.19
N ARG A 193 8.17 -21.60 -19.54
CA ARG A 193 7.85 -22.99 -19.86
C ARG A 193 7.21 -23.15 -21.23
N GLU A 194 6.29 -22.27 -21.59
CA GLU A 194 5.64 -22.31 -22.89
C GLU A 194 6.68 -22.15 -24.02
N LEU A 195 7.56 -21.15 -23.93
CA LEU A 195 8.61 -20.92 -24.91
C LEU A 195 9.62 -22.07 -24.95
N ALA A 196 10.00 -22.62 -23.79
CA ALA A 196 10.88 -23.79 -23.73
C ALA A 196 10.24 -25.02 -24.39
N SER A 197 8.92 -25.21 -24.24
CA SER A 197 8.20 -26.31 -24.90
C SER A 197 8.19 -26.18 -26.43
N GLN A 198 8.34 -24.96 -26.94
CA GLN A 198 8.51 -24.65 -28.37
C GLN A 198 9.97 -24.80 -28.83
N SER A 199 10.83 -25.43 -28.02
CA SER A 199 12.27 -25.64 -28.28
C SER A 199 13.08 -24.35 -28.44
N LEU A 200 12.61 -23.23 -27.89
CA LEU A 200 13.38 -21.99 -27.83
C LEU A 200 14.43 -22.07 -26.71
N ALA A 201 15.66 -21.73 -27.05
CA ALA A 201 16.78 -21.66 -26.11
C ALA A 201 17.14 -20.20 -25.78
N GLY A 202 18.01 -20.00 -24.79
CA GLY A 202 18.49 -18.65 -24.42
C GLY A 202 17.44 -17.82 -23.70
N LEU A 203 16.63 -18.44 -22.84
CA LEU A 203 15.60 -17.78 -22.02
C LEU A 203 16.24 -17.09 -20.81
N TYR A 204 15.92 -15.82 -20.60
CA TYR A 204 16.36 -15.00 -19.47
C TYR A 204 15.15 -14.34 -18.80
N ILE A 205 14.98 -14.56 -17.50
CA ILE A 205 14.02 -13.86 -16.66
C ILE A 205 14.76 -12.77 -15.88
N PHE A 206 14.41 -11.51 -16.08
CA PHE A 206 14.97 -10.37 -15.34
C PHE A 206 14.06 -10.03 -14.16
N THR A 207 14.58 -10.12 -12.94
CA THR A 207 13.80 -9.93 -11.71
C THR A 207 14.66 -9.48 -10.53
N ASN A 208 14.04 -9.04 -9.44
CA ASN A 208 14.65 -8.98 -8.11
C ASN A 208 13.89 -9.81 -7.07
N ASP A 209 12.94 -10.63 -7.52
CA ASP A 209 12.23 -11.58 -6.68
C ASP A 209 12.98 -12.91 -6.64
N SER A 210 13.36 -13.33 -5.43
CA SER A 210 14.09 -14.58 -5.24
C SER A 210 13.21 -15.81 -5.39
N ASP A 211 11.88 -15.66 -5.40
CA ASP A 211 10.95 -16.78 -5.57
C ASP A 211 11.17 -17.45 -6.94
N LEU A 212 11.56 -16.68 -7.96
CA LEU A 212 11.95 -17.18 -9.29
C LEU A 212 13.20 -18.08 -9.31
N LEU A 213 14.00 -18.10 -8.24
CA LEU A 213 15.11 -19.05 -8.11
C LEU A 213 14.64 -20.45 -7.68
N VAL A 214 13.45 -20.57 -7.12
CA VAL A 214 12.88 -21.86 -6.67
C VAL A 214 11.65 -22.29 -7.45
N LEU A 215 10.94 -21.35 -8.07
CA LEU A 215 9.86 -21.67 -9.01
C LEU A 215 10.45 -22.41 -10.22
N ASN A 216 9.72 -23.42 -10.70
CA ASN A 216 10.13 -24.19 -11.86
C ASN A 216 10.00 -23.32 -13.13
N THR A 217 11.09 -22.81 -13.68
CA THR A 217 11.10 -21.86 -14.81
C THR A 217 11.34 -22.51 -16.17
N ALA A 218 11.31 -23.84 -16.26
CA ALA A 218 11.78 -24.69 -17.37
C ALA A 218 13.30 -24.97 -17.39
N ASN A 219 13.69 -25.98 -18.19
CA ASN A 219 15.08 -26.39 -18.33
C ASN A 219 15.89 -25.31 -19.05
N ASP A 220 17.07 -24.97 -18.50
CA ASP A 220 18.02 -23.96 -19.00
C ASP A 220 17.55 -22.48 -18.98
N THR A 221 16.44 -22.19 -18.31
CA THR A 221 16.05 -20.79 -18.05
C THR A 221 17.03 -20.12 -17.10
N ARG A 222 17.51 -18.93 -17.47
CA ARG A 222 18.45 -18.13 -16.69
C ARG A 222 17.71 -17.02 -15.95
N VAL A 223 17.97 -16.85 -14.67
CA VAL A 223 17.41 -15.77 -13.85
C VAL A 223 18.49 -14.72 -13.64
N VAL A 224 18.22 -13.49 -14.09
CA VAL A 224 19.12 -12.34 -13.99
C VAL A 224 18.60 -11.40 -12.92
N LEU A 225 19.45 -11.11 -11.92
CA LEU A 225 19.08 -10.12 -10.91
C LEU A 225 19.24 -8.72 -11.49
N LEU A 226 18.14 -7.96 -11.55
CA LEU A 226 18.21 -6.57 -11.99
C LEU A 226 19.15 -5.76 -11.09
N SER A 227 19.22 -6.04 -9.79
CA SER A 227 20.09 -5.35 -8.84
C SER A 227 21.58 -5.60 -9.05
N SER A 228 21.97 -6.68 -9.74
CA SER A 228 23.38 -6.99 -10.04
C SER A 228 23.87 -6.36 -11.35
N LEU A 229 22.98 -5.78 -12.15
CA LEU A 229 23.32 -5.14 -13.41
C LEU A 229 24.25 -3.94 -13.21
N THR A 230 25.43 -3.99 -13.83
CA THR A 230 26.42 -2.91 -13.82
C THR A 230 27.08 -2.76 -15.19
N TYR A 231 27.54 -1.55 -15.51
CA TYR A 231 28.33 -1.28 -16.72
C TYR A 231 29.80 -1.27 -16.34
N ASN A 232 30.62 -2.01 -17.08
CA ASN A 232 32.07 -1.95 -16.91
C ASN A 232 32.69 -0.79 -17.73
N GLU A 233 34.01 -0.59 -17.59
CA GLU A 233 34.75 0.46 -18.32
C GLU A 233 34.64 0.35 -19.85
N SER A 234 34.35 -0.85 -20.37
CA SER A 234 34.18 -1.11 -21.80
C SER A 234 32.73 -0.99 -22.29
N ASP A 235 31.82 -0.40 -21.48
CA ASP A 235 30.38 -0.29 -21.77
C ASP A 235 29.67 -1.65 -21.96
N ASN A 236 30.24 -2.71 -21.40
CA ASN A 236 29.59 -4.02 -21.32
C ASN A 236 28.67 -4.05 -20.11
N LEU A 237 27.44 -4.51 -20.32
CA LEU A 237 26.49 -4.78 -19.26
C LEU A 237 26.86 -6.12 -18.62
N THR A 238 27.09 -6.12 -17.32
CA THR A 238 27.45 -7.31 -16.56
C THR A 238 26.40 -7.60 -15.49
N ALA A 239 26.15 -8.87 -15.21
CA ALA A 239 25.21 -9.29 -14.17
C ALA A 239 25.55 -10.66 -13.60
N ASP A 240 25.01 -10.88 -12.40
CA ASP A 240 24.89 -12.20 -11.79
C ASP A 240 23.71 -12.95 -12.41
N VAL A 241 24.00 -14.11 -12.99
CA VAL A 241 23.02 -14.96 -13.67
C VAL A 241 22.95 -16.32 -12.98
N PHE A 242 21.74 -16.75 -12.64
CA PHE A 242 21.47 -18.03 -11.99
C PHE A 242 20.79 -18.97 -12.97
N ASN A 243 21.13 -20.25 -12.91
CA ASN A 243 20.41 -21.30 -13.64
C ASN A 243 19.79 -22.26 -12.60
N PRO A 244 18.52 -22.04 -12.18
CA PRO A 244 17.89 -22.83 -11.13
C PRO A 244 17.97 -24.34 -11.37
N THR A 245 17.78 -24.78 -12.62
CA THR A 245 17.87 -26.19 -13.01
C THR A 245 19.28 -26.74 -12.85
N ALA A 246 20.31 -26.00 -13.28
CA ALA A 246 21.71 -26.41 -13.10
C ALA A 246 22.11 -26.45 -11.62
N ILE A 247 21.65 -25.48 -10.82
CA ILE A 247 21.87 -25.44 -9.37
C ILE A 247 21.25 -26.67 -8.71
N THR A 248 19.98 -26.95 -9.00
CA THR A 248 19.24 -28.11 -8.49
C THR A 248 19.96 -29.42 -8.82
N ARG A 249 20.41 -29.59 -10.07
CA ARG A 249 21.17 -30.78 -10.51
C ARG A 249 22.52 -30.89 -9.81
N SER A 250 23.23 -29.78 -9.62
CA SER A 250 24.52 -29.76 -8.93
C SER A 250 24.42 -30.17 -7.45
N LEU A 251 23.24 -29.99 -6.86
CA LEU A 251 22.94 -30.38 -5.48
C LEU A 251 22.32 -31.79 -5.38
N GLY A 252 22.08 -32.48 -6.50
CA GLY A 252 21.46 -33.81 -6.52
C GLY A 252 19.98 -33.82 -6.14
N LEU A 253 19.29 -32.68 -6.27
CA LEU A 253 17.89 -32.51 -5.87
C LEU A 253 16.92 -32.59 -7.06
N GLN A 254 15.62 -32.73 -6.78
CA GLN A 254 14.56 -32.63 -7.79
C GLN A 254 14.07 -31.17 -7.97
N ASP A 255 13.98 -30.44 -6.87
CA ASP A 255 13.62 -29.03 -6.81
C ASP A 255 14.34 -28.33 -5.65
N LEU A 256 14.15 -27.01 -5.55
CA LEU A 256 14.72 -26.18 -4.48
C LEU A 256 13.67 -25.76 -3.42
N LEU A 257 12.43 -26.25 -3.51
CA LEU A 257 11.33 -25.82 -2.65
C LEU A 257 11.59 -26.20 -1.18
N ALA A 258 11.94 -27.46 -0.94
CA ALA A 258 12.25 -27.93 0.42
C ALA A 258 13.50 -27.25 1.00
N VAL A 259 14.49 -26.95 0.16
CA VAL A 259 15.71 -26.23 0.53
C VAL A 259 15.40 -24.80 0.93
N ALA A 260 14.65 -24.08 0.10
CA ALA A 260 14.22 -22.72 0.38
C ALA A 260 13.38 -22.62 1.65
N TYR A 261 12.46 -23.56 1.87
CA TYR A 261 11.69 -23.62 3.11
C TYR A 261 12.58 -23.73 4.35
N ARG A 262 13.56 -24.64 4.33
CA ARG A 262 14.52 -24.79 5.44
C ARG A 262 15.31 -23.50 5.67
N MET A 263 15.76 -22.84 4.60
CA MET A 263 16.51 -21.58 4.67
C MET A 263 15.65 -20.38 5.08
N LYS A 264 14.34 -20.42 4.82
CA LYS A 264 13.36 -19.44 5.31
C LYS A 264 13.17 -19.57 6.82
N HIS A 265 13.14 -20.79 7.34
CA HIS A 265 13.00 -21.06 8.78
C HIS A 265 14.28 -20.83 9.58
N ASP A 266 15.43 -21.19 9.03
CA ASP A 266 16.74 -20.92 9.64
C ASP A 266 17.49 -19.88 8.82
N SER A 267 17.54 -18.66 9.37
CA SER A 267 18.13 -17.50 8.71
C SER A 267 19.65 -17.58 8.52
N HIS A 268 20.31 -18.57 9.15
CA HIS A 268 21.75 -18.81 9.10
C HIS A 268 22.14 -20.08 8.33
N MET A 269 21.17 -20.93 7.97
CA MET A 269 21.43 -22.16 7.25
C MET A 269 22.00 -21.90 5.84
N ALA A 270 23.17 -22.46 5.56
CA ALA A 270 23.82 -22.40 4.25
C ALA A 270 23.13 -23.32 3.23
N LEU A 271 23.28 -23.01 1.93
CA LEU A 271 22.66 -23.76 0.83
C LEU A 271 23.02 -25.25 0.86
N ASP A 272 24.31 -25.58 0.91
CA ASP A 272 24.77 -26.97 0.85
C ASP A 272 24.33 -27.79 2.08
N VAL A 273 24.21 -27.13 3.24
CA VAL A 273 23.68 -27.74 4.48
C VAL A 273 22.20 -28.05 4.33
N ALA A 274 21.41 -27.08 3.85
CA ALA A 274 19.98 -27.26 3.60
C ALA A 274 19.72 -28.38 2.57
N ALA A 275 20.51 -28.41 1.48
CA ALA A 275 20.44 -29.46 0.47
C ALA A 275 20.79 -30.84 1.05
N SER A 276 21.86 -30.95 1.84
CA SER A 276 22.27 -32.19 2.50
C SER A 276 21.17 -32.73 3.41
N LEU A 277 20.49 -31.87 4.17
CA LEU A 277 19.38 -32.26 5.04
C LEU A 277 18.15 -32.76 4.26
N VAL A 278 17.91 -32.25 3.05
CA VAL A 278 16.83 -32.73 2.17
C VAL A 278 17.18 -34.10 1.57
N LEU A 279 18.45 -34.32 1.21
CA LEU A 279 18.93 -35.61 0.71
C LEU A 279 18.90 -36.72 1.77
N GLN A 280 19.13 -36.37 3.04
CA GLN A 280 19.10 -37.32 4.16
C GLN A 280 17.68 -37.82 4.49
N GLY A 281 16.64 -37.08 4.11
CA GLY A 281 15.26 -37.48 4.29
C GLY A 281 14.26 -36.42 3.81
N PRO A 282 13.09 -36.84 3.29
CA PRO A 282 12.09 -35.92 2.81
C PRO A 282 11.63 -34.98 3.93
N ILE A 283 11.28 -33.76 3.55
CA ILE A 283 10.72 -32.82 4.52
C ILE A 283 9.38 -33.35 5.04
N GLN A 284 9.18 -33.31 6.37
CA GLN A 284 7.89 -33.63 6.94
C GLN A 284 6.87 -32.59 6.45
N ILE A 285 5.78 -33.06 5.84
CA ILE A 285 4.70 -32.21 5.36
C ILE A 285 3.97 -31.60 6.57
N SER A 286 4.51 -30.49 7.07
CA SER A 286 3.94 -29.71 8.15
C SER A 286 2.93 -28.69 7.61
N PRO A 287 2.02 -28.17 8.44
CA PRO A 287 1.17 -27.04 8.06
C PRO A 287 1.97 -25.85 7.55
N GLY A 288 3.15 -25.58 8.14
CA GLY A 288 4.04 -24.51 7.70
C GLY A 288 4.59 -24.73 6.29
N TYR A 289 4.98 -25.97 5.95
CA TYR A 289 5.46 -26.28 4.60
C TYR A 289 4.35 -26.17 3.56
N LYS A 290 3.15 -26.66 3.88
CA LYS A 290 1.97 -26.48 3.02
C LYS A 290 1.65 -24.99 2.81
N HIS A 291 1.71 -24.18 3.86
CA HIS A 291 1.50 -22.75 3.75
C HIS A 291 2.57 -22.06 2.89
N PHE A 292 3.84 -22.43 3.06
CA PHE A 292 4.93 -21.95 2.20
C PHE A 292 4.71 -22.31 0.72
N LEU A 293 4.28 -23.56 0.43
CA LEU A 293 3.95 -23.94 -0.93
C LEU A 293 2.78 -23.13 -1.46
N ALA A 294 1.74 -22.91 -0.67
CA ALA A 294 0.59 -22.07 -1.05
C ALA A 294 0.93 -20.57 -1.22
N GLU A 295 2.02 -20.08 -0.62
CA GLU A 295 2.53 -18.72 -0.88
C GLU A 295 3.26 -18.61 -2.23
N LEU A 296 3.78 -19.73 -2.75
CA LEU A 296 4.50 -19.82 -4.03
C LEU A 296 3.61 -20.32 -5.18
N ASP A 297 2.54 -21.04 -4.82
CA ASP A 297 1.53 -21.53 -5.74
C ASP A 297 0.49 -20.42 -5.95
N ASP A 298 0.62 -19.70 -7.06
CA ASP A 298 -0.35 -18.68 -7.44
C ASP A 298 -1.60 -19.40 -7.93
N THR A 299 -2.58 -19.55 -7.04
CA THR A 299 -3.94 -19.90 -7.44
C THR A 299 -4.49 -18.69 -8.19
N THR A 300 -4.25 -18.66 -9.50
CA THR A 300 -4.77 -17.63 -10.39
C THR A 300 -6.25 -17.48 -10.10
N VAL A 301 -6.68 -16.28 -9.77
CA VAL A 301 -8.10 -16.00 -9.63
C VAL A 301 -8.65 -16.08 -11.06
N ASP A 302 -9.46 -17.11 -11.35
CA ASP A 302 -10.06 -17.28 -12.67
C ASP A 302 -11.15 -16.21 -12.86
N VAL A 303 -10.70 -15.02 -13.25
CA VAL A 303 -11.57 -13.86 -13.48
C VAL A 303 -11.79 -13.74 -14.98
N ALA A 304 -13.00 -14.08 -15.43
CA ALA A 304 -13.40 -13.91 -16.81
C ALA A 304 -13.74 -12.43 -17.08
N PHE A 305 -12.81 -11.69 -17.68
CA PHE A 305 -13.07 -10.34 -18.20
C PHE A 305 -13.49 -10.39 -19.68
N SER A 306 -14.38 -9.48 -20.08
CA SER A 306 -14.56 -9.19 -21.51
C SER A 306 -13.27 -8.61 -22.12
N ILE A 307 -13.11 -8.69 -23.45
CA ILE A 307 -11.91 -8.15 -24.14
C ILE A 307 -11.70 -6.65 -23.81
N GLY A 308 -12.78 -5.88 -23.72
CA GLY A 308 -12.73 -4.47 -23.33
C GLY A 308 -12.21 -4.28 -21.90
N GLN A 309 -12.77 -5.04 -20.96
CA GLN A 309 -12.37 -5.00 -19.55
C GLN A 309 -10.92 -5.46 -19.33
N GLN A 310 -10.47 -6.50 -20.05
CA GLN A 310 -9.09 -6.98 -19.98
C GLN A 310 -8.10 -5.87 -20.35
N ARG A 311 -8.41 -5.09 -21.40
CA ARG A 311 -7.60 -3.93 -21.79
C ARG A 311 -7.60 -2.84 -20.73
N CYS A 312 -8.72 -2.61 -20.04
CA CYS A 312 -8.78 -1.65 -18.94
C CYS A 312 -7.93 -2.10 -17.76
N VAL A 313 -8.08 -3.35 -17.31
CA VAL A 313 -7.29 -3.95 -16.22
C VAL A 313 -5.80 -3.89 -16.53
N GLY A 314 -5.40 -4.20 -17.77
CA GLY A 314 -4.04 -4.07 -18.28
C GLY A 314 -3.41 -2.68 -18.15
N ARG A 315 -4.22 -1.63 -17.96
CA ARG A 315 -3.81 -0.23 -17.83
C ARG A 315 -3.97 0.32 -16.41
N MET A 316 -4.56 -0.45 -15.51
CA MET A 316 -4.84 -0.01 -14.16
C MET A 316 -3.60 -0.01 -13.28
N ASP A 317 -3.68 0.76 -12.20
CA ASP A 317 -2.77 0.55 -11.09
C ASP A 317 -2.96 -0.87 -10.52
N PRO A 318 -1.87 -1.60 -10.20
CA PRO A 318 -1.95 -2.93 -9.60
C PRO A 318 -2.91 -3.05 -8.40
N ARG A 319 -2.96 -2.02 -7.54
CA ARG A 319 -3.83 -2.01 -6.35
C ARG A 319 -5.30 -1.85 -6.71
N LEU A 320 -5.61 -1.12 -7.78
CA LEU A 320 -6.97 -0.96 -8.29
C LEU A 320 -7.40 -2.18 -9.11
N SER A 321 -6.50 -2.73 -9.93
CA SER A 321 -6.68 -4.02 -10.60
C SER A 321 -7.01 -5.12 -9.58
N GLU A 322 -6.30 -5.17 -8.45
CA GLU A 322 -6.53 -6.17 -7.41
C GLU A 322 -7.94 -6.01 -6.81
N LEU A 323 -8.38 -4.78 -6.58
CA LEU A 323 -9.75 -4.51 -6.13
C LEU A 323 -10.79 -4.97 -7.15
N VAL A 324 -10.56 -4.72 -8.44
CA VAL A 324 -11.44 -5.18 -9.53
C VAL A 324 -11.52 -6.71 -9.55
N CYS A 325 -10.38 -7.41 -9.48
CA CYS A 325 -10.34 -8.86 -9.43
C CYS A 325 -11.08 -9.41 -8.20
N GLN A 326 -10.91 -8.80 -7.01
CA GLN A 326 -11.65 -9.20 -5.80
C GLN A 326 -13.16 -9.06 -5.97
N ILE A 327 -13.63 -7.96 -6.56
CA ILE A 327 -15.06 -7.71 -6.78
C ILE A 327 -15.62 -8.73 -7.76
N VAL A 328 -15.00 -8.89 -8.93
CA VAL A 328 -15.52 -9.79 -9.99
C VAL A 328 -15.45 -11.26 -9.58
N ALA A 329 -14.36 -11.69 -8.91
CA ALA A 329 -14.24 -13.07 -8.43
C ALA A 329 -15.26 -13.41 -7.34
N SER A 330 -15.61 -12.43 -6.50
CA SER A 330 -16.60 -12.65 -5.44
C SER A 330 -18.03 -12.61 -5.95
N ASP A 331 -18.32 -11.86 -7.01
CA ASP A 331 -19.63 -11.96 -7.68
C ASP A 331 -19.86 -13.37 -8.27
N ILE A 332 -18.78 -14.15 -8.49
CA ILE A 332 -18.82 -15.54 -8.95
C ILE A 332 -18.92 -16.54 -7.78
N SER A 333 -18.54 -16.16 -6.55
CA SER A 333 -18.53 -17.05 -5.38
C SER A 333 -19.53 -16.60 -4.30
N ASP A 334 -20.48 -17.48 -3.97
CA ASP A 334 -21.62 -17.21 -3.08
C ASP A 334 -21.28 -16.88 -1.60
N ASN A 335 -20.01 -16.64 -1.23
CA ASN A 335 -19.68 -16.34 0.17
C ASN A 335 -18.37 -15.57 0.39
N PRO A 336 -18.37 -14.23 0.35
CA PRO A 336 -17.23 -13.45 0.80
C PRO A 336 -17.30 -13.28 2.33
N GLU A 337 -16.47 -14.04 3.07
CA GLU A 337 -16.28 -13.84 4.52
C GLU A 337 -15.79 -12.42 4.88
N HIS A 338 -15.31 -11.63 3.90
CA HIS A 338 -14.68 -10.33 4.11
C HIS A 338 -15.11 -9.33 3.02
N ASN A 339 -15.15 -8.03 3.34
CA ASN A 339 -15.26 -7.00 2.31
C ASN A 339 -14.04 -7.03 1.37
N PRO A 340 -14.21 -6.70 0.08
CA PRO A 340 -13.08 -6.39 -0.79
C PRO A 340 -12.30 -5.22 -0.20
N TYR A 341 -11.00 -5.19 -0.47
CA TYR A 341 -10.11 -4.22 0.14
C TYR A 341 -9.13 -3.64 -0.88
N VAL A 342 -8.61 -2.46 -0.56
CA VAL A 342 -7.60 -1.78 -1.36
C VAL A 342 -6.55 -1.16 -0.44
N PHE A 343 -5.28 -1.34 -0.80
CA PHE A 343 -4.17 -0.67 -0.12
C PHE A 343 -3.87 0.65 -0.81
N LEU A 344 -4.00 1.77 -0.12
CA LEU A 344 -3.56 3.05 -0.66
C LEU A 344 -2.03 3.15 -0.55
N PRO A 345 -1.34 3.69 -1.57
CA PRO A 345 0.11 3.77 -1.54
C PRO A 345 0.53 4.80 -0.49
N LEU A 346 1.64 4.52 0.20
CA LEU A 346 2.12 5.44 1.24
C LEU A 346 2.53 6.78 0.62
N MET A 347 1.87 7.85 1.03
CA MET A 347 2.27 9.21 0.67
C MET A 347 3.40 9.67 1.57
N ILE A 348 4.34 10.44 1.02
CA ILE A 348 5.39 11.10 1.80
C ILE A 348 4.78 12.38 2.39
N ASP A 349 4.18 12.26 3.57
CA ASP A 349 3.44 13.32 4.22
C ASP A 349 3.82 13.45 5.72
N ASP A 350 3.25 14.45 6.39
CA ASP A 350 3.43 14.63 7.83
C ASP A 350 2.68 13.52 8.61
N ILE A 351 3.44 12.55 9.11
CA ILE A 351 2.93 11.41 9.89
C ILE A 351 2.26 11.77 11.24
N HIS A 352 2.51 12.97 11.77
CA HIS A 352 1.86 13.46 12.99
C HIS A 352 0.48 14.07 12.67
N LYS A 353 0.20 14.33 11.39
CA LYS A 353 -1.13 14.68 10.88
C LYS A 353 -1.89 13.45 10.41
N ALA A 354 -3.20 13.62 10.23
CA ALA A 354 -4.03 12.64 9.56
C ALA A 354 -3.48 12.37 8.15
N SER A 355 -3.69 11.17 7.62
CA SER A 355 -3.22 10.80 6.29
C SER A 355 -3.67 11.78 5.20
N ALA A 356 -2.78 12.04 4.24
CA ALA A 356 -3.08 12.78 3.03
C ALA A 356 -4.30 12.23 2.26
N TRP A 357 -4.52 10.91 2.32
CA TRP A 357 -5.66 10.23 1.70
C TRP A 357 -7.02 10.58 2.29
N ARG A 358 -7.08 11.33 3.41
CA ARG A 358 -8.35 11.91 3.87
C ARG A 358 -8.98 12.82 2.82
N CYS A 359 -8.14 13.53 2.05
CA CYS A 359 -8.59 14.31 0.92
C CYS A 359 -8.83 13.38 -0.29
N GLY A 360 -9.87 13.69 -1.08
CA GLY A 360 -10.32 12.86 -2.20
C GLY A 360 -11.10 11.60 -1.79
N SER A 361 -11.43 11.43 -0.50
CA SER A 361 -12.12 10.22 -0.01
C SER A 361 -13.50 10.01 -0.65
N ASP A 362 -14.31 11.06 -0.81
CA ASP A 362 -15.61 10.93 -1.48
C ASP A 362 -15.48 10.58 -2.98
N LEU A 363 -14.41 11.03 -3.67
CA LEU A 363 -14.11 10.63 -5.06
C LEU A 363 -13.77 9.13 -5.15
N ARG A 364 -12.95 8.62 -4.22
CA ARG A 364 -12.63 7.18 -4.17
C ARG A 364 -13.85 6.35 -3.80
N LYS A 365 -14.68 6.82 -2.86
CA LYS A 365 -15.98 6.19 -2.55
C LYS A 365 -16.85 6.06 -3.81
N LEU A 366 -16.92 7.11 -4.64
CA LEU A 366 -17.65 7.03 -5.90
C LEU A 366 -17.00 6.00 -6.84
N ALA A 367 -15.68 6.00 -6.98
CA ALA A 367 -14.96 5.03 -7.81
C ALA A 367 -15.26 3.58 -7.38
N TYR A 368 -15.23 3.30 -6.08
CA TYR A 368 -15.56 1.98 -5.54
C TYR A 368 -17.02 1.60 -5.74
N THR A 369 -17.93 2.55 -5.57
CA THR A 369 -19.37 2.32 -5.81
C THR A 369 -19.60 1.99 -7.28
N VAL A 370 -18.91 2.67 -8.19
CA VAL A 370 -18.93 2.36 -9.62
C VAL A 370 -18.43 0.93 -9.85
N LEU A 371 -17.28 0.54 -9.30
CA LEU A 371 -16.73 -0.81 -9.50
C LEU A 371 -17.63 -1.93 -8.93
N ALA A 372 -18.23 -1.70 -7.76
CA ALA A 372 -19.08 -2.68 -7.09
C ALA A 372 -20.54 -2.68 -7.57
N HIS A 373 -20.94 -1.74 -8.43
CA HIS A 373 -22.32 -1.69 -8.92
C HIS A 373 -22.66 -2.94 -9.74
N GLY A 374 -23.86 -3.47 -9.49
CA GLY A 374 -24.33 -4.75 -10.00
C GLY A 374 -23.98 -5.94 -9.09
N GLY A 375 -23.08 -5.76 -8.12
CA GLY A 375 -22.66 -6.79 -7.17
C GLY A 375 -23.37 -6.71 -5.81
N THR A 376 -22.97 -7.59 -4.89
CA THR A 376 -23.59 -7.73 -3.55
C THR A 376 -22.96 -6.87 -2.47
N PHE A 377 -21.78 -6.29 -2.74
CA PHE A 377 -21.02 -5.55 -1.74
C PHE A 377 -21.65 -4.20 -1.40
N THR A 378 -21.65 -3.87 -0.10
CA THR A 378 -22.11 -2.57 0.42
C THR A 378 -20.97 -1.69 0.94
N ALA A 379 -19.75 -2.24 1.05
CA ALA A 379 -18.59 -1.54 1.59
C ALA A 379 -17.28 -2.11 1.05
N ILE A 380 -16.23 -1.28 1.08
CA ILE A 380 -14.84 -1.64 0.74
C ILE A 380 -13.94 -1.24 1.91
N ASP A 381 -12.94 -2.04 2.23
CA ASP A 381 -11.95 -1.72 3.27
C ASP A 381 -10.73 -1.01 2.65
N GLU A 382 -10.55 0.29 2.94
CA GLU A 382 -9.35 1.04 2.55
C GLU A 382 -8.24 0.88 3.61
N PHE A 383 -7.09 0.35 3.21
CA PHE A 383 -5.90 0.28 4.07
C PHE A 383 -5.00 1.48 3.85
N ASP A 384 -4.74 2.21 4.94
CA ASP A 384 -3.88 3.38 4.97
C ASP A 384 -3.29 3.60 6.38
N ARG A 385 -2.35 4.54 6.50
CA ARG A 385 -1.74 4.89 7.79
C ARG A 385 -2.72 5.61 8.73
N ARG A 386 -2.59 5.31 10.02
CA ARG A 386 -3.07 6.12 11.14
C ARG A 386 -1.93 6.27 12.15
N GLY A 387 -1.25 7.41 12.08
CA GLY A 387 0.06 7.57 12.73
C GLY A 387 1.10 6.69 12.03
N ASP A 388 1.77 5.85 12.81
CA ASP A 388 2.77 4.87 12.38
C ASP A 388 2.18 3.47 12.07
N ARG A 389 0.90 3.24 12.38
CA ARG A 389 0.20 1.98 12.11
C ARG A 389 -0.54 2.01 10.78
N VAL A 390 -0.69 0.86 10.16
CA VAL A 390 -1.58 0.64 9.01
C VAL A 390 -2.86 -0.01 9.51
N VAL A 391 -4.00 0.57 9.13
CA VAL A 391 -5.31 0.07 9.54
C VAL A 391 -6.31 0.11 8.40
N ALA A 392 -7.28 -0.79 8.43
CA ALA A 392 -8.44 -0.73 7.56
C ALA A 392 -9.37 0.41 7.99
N CYS A 393 -9.91 1.13 7.03
CA CYS A 393 -11.01 2.07 7.17
C CYS A 393 -12.14 1.60 6.25
N ARG A 394 -13.26 1.19 6.85
CA ARG A 394 -14.45 0.83 6.09
C ARG A 394 -14.98 2.05 5.35
N VAL A 395 -15.23 1.91 4.05
CA VAL A 395 -15.88 2.89 3.18
C VAL A 395 -17.20 2.31 2.71
N ASP A 396 -18.30 2.79 3.29
CA ASP A 396 -19.64 2.39 2.84
C ASP A 396 -19.93 3.00 1.47
N LEU A 397 -20.44 2.18 0.55
CA LEU A 397 -20.75 2.58 -0.81
C LEU A 397 -21.99 3.48 -0.87
N TYR A 398 -22.17 4.22 -1.97
CA TYR A 398 -23.41 5.00 -2.15
C TYR A 398 -24.60 4.06 -2.39
N HIS A 399 -25.67 4.24 -1.63
CA HIS A 399 -26.95 3.58 -1.93
C HIS A 399 -27.57 4.10 -3.22
N ASP A 400 -27.50 5.42 -3.47
CA ASP A 400 -27.97 6.06 -4.70
C ASP A 400 -26.77 6.50 -5.56
N LEU A 401 -26.27 5.55 -6.35
CA LEU A 401 -25.14 5.80 -7.27
C LEU A 401 -25.49 6.85 -8.33
N LEU A 402 -26.72 6.84 -8.86
CA LEU A 402 -27.12 7.76 -9.92
C LEU A 402 -27.11 9.21 -9.43
N GLN A 403 -27.67 9.48 -8.25
CA GLN A 403 -27.62 10.80 -7.64
C GLN A 403 -26.18 11.26 -7.40
N ALA A 404 -25.30 10.36 -6.94
CA ALA A 404 -23.90 10.67 -6.74
C ALA A 404 -23.21 11.04 -8.07
N LEU A 405 -23.39 10.23 -9.12
CA LEU A 405 -22.84 10.48 -10.45
C LEU A 405 -23.34 11.81 -11.04
N HIS A 406 -24.63 12.11 -10.91
CA HIS A 406 -25.20 13.40 -11.34
C HIS A 406 -24.51 14.58 -10.65
N SER A 407 -24.43 14.50 -9.33
CA SER A 407 -23.86 15.56 -8.50
C SER A 407 -22.39 15.83 -8.87
N TYR A 408 -21.60 14.77 -9.05
CA TYR A 408 -20.20 14.90 -9.41
C TYR A 408 -19.99 15.40 -10.83
N ARG A 409 -20.82 14.96 -11.79
CA ARG A 409 -20.77 15.46 -13.16
C ARG A 409 -21.07 16.95 -13.23
N ASP A 410 -22.14 17.40 -12.58
CA ASP A 410 -22.57 18.80 -12.65
C ASP A 410 -21.55 19.72 -11.98
N TRP A 411 -21.06 19.32 -10.80
CA TRP A 411 -20.00 20.03 -10.10
C TRP A 411 -18.72 20.09 -10.95
N LEU A 412 -18.25 18.96 -11.48
CA LEU A 412 -17.01 18.90 -12.26
C LEU A 412 -17.12 19.71 -13.56
N SER A 413 -18.27 19.65 -14.23
CA SER A 413 -18.55 20.45 -15.43
C SER A 413 -18.46 21.94 -15.11
N GLN A 414 -19.06 22.39 -14.00
CA GLN A 414 -19.01 23.78 -13.57
C GLN A 414 -17.57 24.22 -13.27
N GLN A 415 -16.80 23.40 -12.55
CA GLN A 415 -15.40 23.71 -12.22
C GLN A 415 -14.53 23.78 -13.48
N LEU A 416 -14.66 22.81 -14.39
CA LEU A 416 -13.92 22.81 -15.66
C LEU A 416 -14.23 24.07 -16.47
N SER A 417 -15.51 24.45 -16.60
CA SER A 417 -15.89 25.69 -17.29
C SER A 417 -15.29 26.94 -16.63
N ALA A 418 -15.35 27.05 -15.30
CA ALA A 418 -14.81 28.20 -14.57
C ALA A 418 -13.29 28.33 -14.75
N VAL A 419 -12.58 27.20 -14.72
CA VAL A 419 -11.12 27.14 -14.86
C VAL A 419 -10.69 27.38 -16.31
N GLN A 420 -11.42 26.83 -17.29
CA GLN A 420 -11.15 27.05 -18.73
C GLN A 420 -11.34 28.52 -19.14
N CYS A 421 -12.29 29.25 -18.54
CA CYS A 421 -12.45 30.69 -18.78
C CYS A 421 -11.22 31.52 -18.40
N LYS A 422 -10.28 30.96 -17.63
CA LYS A 422 -9.01 31.60 -17.25
C LYS A 422 -7.80 31.11 -18.06
N ALA A 423 -8.02 30.30 -19.09
CA ALA A 423 -7.03 29.79 -20.03
C ALA A 423 -5.84 29.04 -19.39
N THR A 424 -6.03 28.37 -18.25
CA THR A 424 -4.98 27.51 -17.69
C THR A 424 -4.76 26.28 -18.55
N GLN A 425 -3.49 25.91 -18.72
CA GLN A 425 -3.08 24.70 -19.43
C GLN A 425 -3.16 23.45 -18.54
N SER A 426 -3.25 23.63 -17.21
CA SER A 426 -3.29 22.56 -16.21
C SER A 426 -4.53 22.60 -15.31
N PRO A 427 -5.75 22.51 -15.88
CA PRO A 427 -7.01 22.72 -15.15
C PRO A 427 -7.19 21.74 -13.98
N TRP A 428 -6.72 20.51 -14.12
CA TRP A 428 -6.88 19.47 -13.11
C TRP A 428 -6.13 19.73 -11.81
N ARG A 429 -4.98 20.41 -11.87
CA ARG A 429 -4.24 20.78 -10.66
C ARG A 429 -4.97 21.87 -9.87
N VAL A 430 -5.60 22.82 -10.58
CA VAL A 430 -6.46 23.84 -9.98
C VAL A 430 -7.70 23.20 -9.35
N ILE A 431 -8.39 22.32 -10.08
CA ILE A 431 -9.59 21.62 -9.58
C ILE A 431 -9.24 20.75 -8.37
N ALA A 432 -8.10 20.08 -8.38
CA ALA A 432 -7.64 19.30 -7.23
C ALA A 432 -7.35 20.17 -6.01
N ALA A 433 -6.78 21.37 -6.20
CA ALA A 433 -6.57 22.33 -5.12
C ALA A 433 -7.91 22.83 -4.54
N ILE A 434 -8.89 23.18 -5.38
CA ILE A 434 -10.25 23.54 -4.94
C ILE A 434 -10.88 22.39 -4.15
N THR A 435 -10.81 21.16 -4.68
CA THR A 435 -11.34 19.96 -4.03
C THR A 435 -10.71 19.74 -2.65
N LEU A 436 -9.39 19.90 -2.56
CA LEU A 436 -8.62 19.81 -1.32
C LEU A 436 -9.10 20.83 -0.28
N LEU A 437 -9.26 22.09 -0.66
CA LEU A 437 -9.72 23.13 0.26
C LEU A 437 -11.14 22.82 0.78
N CYS A 438 -12.06 22.46 -0.13
CA CYS A 438 -13.41 22.04 0.25
C CYS A 438 -13.40 20.81 1.19
N ASP A 439 -12.52 19.83 0.96
CA ASP A 439 -12.39 18.65 1.81
C ASP A 439 -11.90 19.01 3.21
N LEU A 440 -10.95 19.94 3.32
CA LEU A 440 -10.46 20.43 4.62
C LEU A 440 -11.56 21.19 5.38
N GLN A 441 -12.29 22.07 4.69
CA GLN A 441 -13.44 22.79 5.25
C GLN A 441 -14.52 21.81 5.74
N ALA A 442 -14.87 20.81 4.94
CA ALA A 442 -15.88 19.81 5.30
C ALA A 442 -15.48 18.94 6.50
N GLN A 443 -14.19 18.85 6.79
CA GLN A 443 -13.63 18.12 7.93
C GLN A 443 -13.39 19.03 9.16
N ASP A 444 -13.86 20.28 9.13
CA ASP A 444 -13.59 21.30 10.15
C ASP A 444 -12.08 21.44 10.43
N LYS A 445 -11.25 21.30 9.40
CA LYS A 445 -9.79 21.49 9.46
C LYS A 445 -9.41 22.90 9.02
N PRO A 446 -8.32 23.47 9.57
CA PRO A 446 -7.86 24.78 9.16
C PRO A 446 -7.47 24.76 7.68
N VAL A 447 -8.01 25.73 6.94
CA VAL A 447 -7.66 25.96 5.55
C VAL A 447 -6.23 26.55 5.49
N PRO A 448 -5.35 26.05 4.61
CA PRO A 448 -3.99 26.58 4.46
C PRO A 448 -3.99 28.05 4.06
N ALA A 449 -2.92 28.77 4.41
CA ALA A 449 -2.72 30.14 3.93
C ALA A 449 -2.58 30.15 2.40
N LEU A 450 -3.04 31.24 1.76
CA LEU A 450 -2.97 31.41 0.30
C LEU A 450 -1.54 31.22 -0.24
N ALA A 451 -0.55 31.77 0.46
CA ALA A 451 0.86 31.61 0.09
C ALA A 451 1.32 30.14 0.08
N ASP A 452 0.85 29.32 1.02
CA ASP A 452 1.23 27.90 1.09
C ASP A 452 0.57 27.08 -0.02
N ILE A 453 -0.72 27.29 -0.28
CA ILE A 453 -1.41 26.57 -1.37
C ILE A 453 -0.86 27.00 -2.74
N THR A 454 -0.60 28.30 -2.95
CA THR A 454 0.06 28.79 -4.17
C THR A 454 1.44 28.16 -4.32
N THR A 455 2.24 28.09 -3.25
CA THR A 455 3.57 27.46 -3.30
C THR A 455 3.49 25.99 -3.74
N VAL A 456 2.56 25.21 -3.18
CA VAL A 456 2.37 23.78 -3.48
C VAL A 456 1.85 23.53 -4.90
N VAL A 457 0.97 24.40 -5.38
CA VAL A 457 0.38 24.29 -6.71
C VAL A 457 1.39 24.74 -7.79
N CYS A 458 2.19 25.76 -7.52
CA CYS A 458 3.08 26.38 -8.49
C CYS A 458 4.52 25.88 -8.50
N THR A 459 4.99 25.28 -7.41
CA THR A 459 6.42 24.98 -7.27
C THR A 459 6.64 23.58 -6.71
N ARG A 460 7.82 23.00 -7.00
CA ARG A 460 8.31 21.76 -6.37
C ARG A 460 9.19 22.03 -5.14
N LYS A 461 9.35 23.29 -4.73
CA LYS A 461 10.33 23.73 -3.71
C LYS A 461 9.66 23.90 -2.34
N MET A 462 9.40 22.80 -1.66
CA MET A 462 8.76 22.81 -0.35
C MET A 462 9.75 23.13 0.77
N SER A 463 9.44 24.13 1.59
CA SER A 463 10.29 24.63 2.68
C SER A 463 9.89 24.15 4.08
N SER A 464 8.73 23.52 4.22
CA SER A 464 8.20 23.04 5.51
C SER A 464 7.44 21.72 5.39
N TRP A 465 7.31 20.98 6.50
CA TRP A 465 6.46 19.79 6.59
C TRP A 465 4.98 20.07 6.33
N ALA A 466 4.52 21.29 6.60
CA ALA A 466 3.16 21.69 6.25
C ALA A 466 2.96 21.71 4.72
N GLN A 467 3.91 22.28 3.98
CA GLN A 467 3.88 22.32 2.51
C GLN A 467 4.05 20.93 1.89
N ILE A 468 4.90 20.07 2.47
CA ILE A 468 5.07 18.67 2.05
C ILE A 468 3.76 17.89 2.23
N HIS A 469 3.15 18.01 3.41
CA HIS A 469 1.86 17.37 3.69
C HIS A 469 0.76 17.86 2.75
N LEU A 470 0.71 19.17 2.48
CA LEU A 470 -0.25 19.75 1.56
C LEU A 470 -0.04 19.28 0.12
N THR A 471 1.22 19.10 -0.31
CA THR A 471 1.56 18.48 -1.60
C THR A 471 1.06 17.04 -1.69
N ALA A 472 1.27 16.26 -0.63
CA ALA A 472 0.77 14.90 -0.56
C ALA A 472 -0.77 14.84 -0.63
N GLN A 473 -1.47 15.74 0.05
CA GLN A 473 -2.93 15.85 -0.03
C GLN A 473 -3.41 16.21 -1.44
N LEU A 474 -2.76 17.17 -2.10
CA LEU A 474 -3.06 17.52 -3.49
C LEU A 474 -2.88 16.33 -4.43
N ASN A 475 -1.77 15.60 -4.30
CA ASN A 475 -1.48 14.42 -5.11
C ASN A 475 -2.49 13.28 -4.83
N ALA A 476 -2.92 13.11 -3.58
CA ALA A 476 -3.96 12.14 -3.22
C ALA A 476 -5.30 12.47 -3.89
N VAL A 477 -5.68 13.75 -3.98
CA VAL A 477 -6.89 14.20 -4.69
C VAL A 477 -6.77 13.96 -6.20
N LEU A 478 -5.67 14.38 -6.83
CA LEU A 478 -5.41 14.16 -8.26
C LEU A 478 -5.50 12.68 -8.62
N TYR A 479 -4.89 11.83 -7.81
CA TYR A 479 -4.92 10.40 -8.02
C TYR A 479 -6.32 9.80 -7.75
N SER A 480 -7.09 10.36 -6.82
CA SER A 480 -8.48 9.94 -6.58
C SER A 480 -9.38 10.22 -7.80
N PHE A 481 -9.16 11.33 -8.52
CA PHE A 481 -9.81 11.55 -9.83
C PHE A 481 -9.40 10.49 -10.85
N ARG A 482 -8.12 10.11 -10.88
CA ARG A 482 -7.64 9.04 -11.76
C ARG A 482 -8.28 7.69 -11.42
N MET A 483 -8.43 7.35 -10.15
CA MET A 483 -9.12 6.11 -9.73
C MET A 483 -10.58 6.10 -10.23
N LEU A 484 -11.28 7.23 -10.12
CA LEU A 484 -12.64 7.37 -10.65
C LEU A 484 -12.69 7.21 -12.17
N LYS A 485 -11.76 7.83 -12.90
CA LYS A 485 -11.62 7.67 -14.36
C LYS A 485 -11.47 6.21 -14.75
N LEU A 486 -10.53 5.50 -14.13
CA LEU A 486 -10.26 4.09 -14.42
C LEU A 486 -11.45 3.19 -14.07
N ALA A 487 -12.13 3.45 -12.96
CA ALA A 487 -13.34 2.71 -12.58
C ALA A 487 -14.48 2.87 -13.60
N LEU A 488 -14.72 4.10 -14.08
CA LEU A 488 -15.72 4.38 -15.11
C LEU A 488 -15.36 3.71 -16.44
N GLU A 489 -14.10 3.82 -16.89
CA GLU A 489 -13.62 3.19 -18.12
C GLU A 489 -13.81 1.66 -18.08
N PHE A 490 -13.50 1.02 -16.96
CA PHE A 490 -13.68 -0.41 -16.79
C PHE A 490 -15.15 -0.84 -16.85
N LYS A 491 -16.05 -0.14 -16.15
CA LYS A 491 -17.48 -0.47 -16.19
C LYS A 491 -18.09 -0.22 -17.56
N LEU A 492 -17.71 0.86 -18.25
CA LEU A 492 -18.15 1.13 -19.63
C LEU A 492 -17.60 0.11 -20.64
N ALA A 493 -16.45 -0.51 -20.37
CA ALA A 493 -15.87 -1.53 -21.22
C ALA A 493 -16.53 -2.91 -21.03
N GLY A 494 -17.20 -3.14 -19.90
CA GLY A 494 -18.07 -4.30 -19.72
C GLY A 494 -19.36 -4.07 -20.49
N HIS A 495 -19.71 -4.97 -21.42
CA HIS A 495 -20.95 -4.91 -22.20
C HIS A 495 -22.20 -5.18 -21.34
N ASP A 496 -22.28 -4.60 -20.14
CA ASP A 496 -23.43 -4.71 -19.27
C ASP A 496 -24.56 -3.85 -19.84
N LEU A 497 -25.50 -4.51 -20.53
CA LEU A 497 -26.69 -3.90 -21.14
C LEU A 497 -27.58 -3.19 -20.09
N ALA A 498 -27.38 -3.47 -18.81
CA ALA A 498 -28.11 -2.86 -17.70
C ALA A 498 -27.47 -1.59 -17.13
N TRP A 499 -26.36 -1.08 -17.71
CA TRP A 499 -25.67 0.15 -17.27
C TRP A 499 -26.05 1.37 -18.14
N PRO A 500 -27.21 2.02 -17.94
CA PRO A 500 -27.82 2.85 -18.94
C PRO A 500 -27.79 4.27 -18.42
N ASP A 501 -26.63 4.93 -18.48
CA ASP A 501 -26.62 6.34 -18.14
C ASP A 501 -25.68 7.22 -18.98
N ARG A 502 -26.29 8.21 -19.64
CA ARG A 502 -25.64 9.39 -20.23
C ARG A 502 -24.77 10.14 -19.21
N HIS A 503 -25.08 10.02 -17.92
CA HIS A 503 -24.36 10.69 -16.84
C HIS A 503 -23.00 10.02 -16.57
N VAL A 504 -22.92 8.69 -16.68
CA VAL A 504 -21.65 7.94 -16.62
C VAL A 504 -20.77 8.33 -17.81
N HIS A 505 -21.34 8.33 -19.02
CA HIS A 505 -20.65 8.76 -20.23
C HIS A 505 -20.22 10.23 -20.14
N GLY A 506 -21.07 11.11 -19.59
CA GLY A 506 -20.76 12.51 -19.39
C GLY A 506 -19.61 12.73 -18.41
N LEU A 507 -19.65 12.08 -17.24
CA LEU A 507 -18.58 12.17 -16.25
C LEU A 507 -17.27 11.54 -16.75
N SER A 508 -17.34 10.37 -17.37
CA SER A 508 -16.19 9.74 -18.04
C SER A 508 -15.61 10.66 -19.11
N GLY A 509 -16.47 11.27 -19.95
CA GLY A 509 -16.10 12.26 -20.95
C GLY A 509 -15.33 13.45 -20.37
N LEU A 510 -15.79 14.04 -19.26
CA LEU A 510 -15.07 15.12 -18.58
C LEU A 510 -13.67 14.66 -18.12
N LEU A 511 -13.58 13.46 -17.52
CA LEU A 511 -12.34 12.88 -17.00
C LEU A 511 -11.36 12.44 -18.09
N THR A 512 -11.75 12.34 -19.37
CA THR A 512 -10.82 12.02 -20.47
C THR A 512 -9.72 13.04 -20.63
N THR A 513 -9.95 14.29 -20.20
CA THR A 513 -8.97 15.38 -20.25
C THR A 513 -7.94 15.34 -19.13
N LEU A 514 -8.04 14.38 -18.20
CA LEU A 514 -7.07 14.20 -17.11
C LEU A 514 -5.72 13.76 -17.70
N PRO A 515 -4.60 14.42 -17.34
CA PRO A 515 -3.29 14.10 -17.89
C PRO A 515 -2.81 12.68 -17.48
N PRO A 516 -1.84 12.11 -18.22
CA PRO A 516 -1.19 10.85 -17.85
C PRO A 516 -0.39 11.00 -16.55
N LEU A 517 -0.05 9.90 -15.85
CA LEU A 517 0.66 9.96 -14.56
C LEU A 517 2.03 10.65 -14.62
N SER A 518 2.68 10.61 -15.78
CA SER A 518 3.93 11.32 -16.04
C SER A 518 3.80 12.83 -15.83
N GLU A 519 2.63 13.39 -16.13
CA GLU A 519 2.35 14.83 -16.09
C GLU A 519 1.37 15.21 -14.98
N LEU A 520 0.61 14.25 -14.43
CA LEU A 520 -0.48 14.50 -13.48
C LEU A 520 -0.05 15.29 -12.25
N PHE A 521 1.20 15.10 -11.81
CA PHE A 521 1.74 15.74 -10.62
C PHE A 521 2.63 16.95 -10.93
N ASP A 522 2.69 17.40 -12.18
CA ASP A 522 3.47 18.56 -12.61
C ASP A 522 2.92 19.87 -12.11
N THR A 523 3.80 20.82 -11.83
CA THR A 523 3.44 22.15 -11.33
C THR A 523 2.80 23.01 -12.40
N LEU A 524 2.05 24.04 -11.97
CA LEU A 524 1.55 25.04 -12.90
C LEU A 524 2.68 25.80 -13.59
N SER A 525 2.41 26.29 -14.81
CA SER A 525 3.24 27.30 -15.45
C SER A 525 3.18 28.62 -14.68
N GLU A 526 4.14 29.52 -14.91
CA GLU A 526 4.15 30.84 -14.26
C GLU A 526 2.88 31.66 -14.59
N GLN A 527 2.38 31.55 -15.83
CA GLN A 527 1.13 32.18 -16.25
C GLN A 527 -0.08 31.60 -15.51
N ASP A 528 -0.15 30.27 -15.38
CA ASP A 528 -1.25 29.58 -14.71
C ASP A 528 -1.26 29.85 -13.20
N CYS A 529 -0.10 30.11 -12.60
CA CYS A 529 0.03 30.46 -11.19
C CYS A 529 -0.68 31.76 -10.81
N ASN A 530 -0.60 32.77 -11.68
CA ASN A 530 -1.30 34.03 -11.46
C ASN A 530 -2.82 33.82 -11.57
N ALA A 531 -3.27 33.13 -12.62
CA ALA A 531 -4.67 32.79 -12.81
C ALA A 531 -5.26 31.95 -11.64
N PHE A 532 -4.46 31.02 -11.11
CA PHE A 532 -4.82 30.21 -9.94
C PHE A 532 -5.07 31.07 -8.70
N THR A 533 -4.18 32.03 -8.42
CA THR A 533 -4.28 32.88 -7.24
C THR A 533 -5.57 33.69 -7.25
N ASP A 534 -5.93 34.27 -8.42
CA ASP A 534 -7.20 34.99 -8.60
C ASP A 534 -8.42 34.09 -8.37
N LEU A 535 -8.38 32.85 -8.89
CA LEU A 535 -9.47 31.88 -8.76
C LEU A 535 -9.69 31.44 -7.31
N ILE A 536 -8.61 31.16 -6.58
CA ILE A 536 -8.71 30.74 -5.18
C ILE A 536 -9.14 31.90 -4.30
N GLN A 537 -8.66 33.12 -4.56
CA GLN A 537 -9.08 34.29 -3.80
C GLN A 537 -10.59 34.53 -3.94
N LEU A 538 -11.12 34.42 -5.17
CA LEU A 538 -12.57 34.46 -5.39
C LEU A 538 -13.29 33.32 -4.65
N HIS A 539 -12.75 32.09 -4.67
CA HIS A 539 -13.35 30.96 -3.97
C HIS A 539 -13.42 31.19 -2.45
N CYS A 540 -12.32 31.64 -1.85
CA CYS A 540 -12.24 31.98 -0.42
C CYS A 540 -13.14 33.17 -0.03
N ASP A 541 -13.35 34.14 -0.94
CA ASP A 541 -14.20 35.31 -0.70
C ASP A 541 -15.70 35.00 -0.88
N THR A 542 -16.05 33.94 -1.64
CA THR A 542 -17.44 33.53 -1.93
C THR A 542 -18.06 32.56 -0.92
N ASP A 543 -17.45 32.34 0.25
CA ASP A 543 -17.90 31.40 1.31
C ASP A 543 -19.18 31.86 2.07
N GLY A 544 -20.21 32.25 1.30
CA GLY A 544 -21.61 32.28 1.72
C GLY A 544 -22.43 31.10 1.19
N GLU A 545 -22.20 30.65 -0.06
CA GLU A 545 -23.06 29.63 -0.70
C GLU A 545 -22.34 28.88 -1.83
N THR A 546 -21.68 27.74 -1.56
CA THR A 546 -21.49 26.70 -2.58
C THR A 546 -21.99 25.34 -2.07
N PRO A 547 -23.01 24.74 -2.71
CA PRO A 547 -23.52 23.44 -2.29
C PRO A 547 -22.71 22.31 -2.93
N ARG A 548 -21.92 21.60 -2.11
CA ARG A 548 -21.85 20.13 -2.29
C ARG A 548 -23.20 19.54 -1.85
N PRO A 549 -23.69 18.44 -2.45
CA PRO A 549 -24.94 17.83 -1.99
C PRO A 549 -24.68 17.12 -0.67
N ARG A 550 -24.88 17.81 0.44
CA ARG A 550 -25.27 17.19 1.71
C ARG A 550 -26.40 18.02 2.33
N LYS A 551 -27.54 17.35 2.53
CA LYS A 551 -28.69 17.86 3.29
C LYS A 551 -28.22 18.23 4.70
N ARG A 552 -28.09 19.52 5.00
CA ARG A 552 -27.99 20.03 6.38
C ARG A 552 -29.37 20.52 6.80
N ILE A 553 -30.03 19.77 7.69
CA ILE A 553 -31.13 20.30 8.50
C ILE A 553 -30.50 21.33 9.45
N ARG A 554 -30.65 22.62 9.14
CA ARG A 554 -30.31 23.71 10.08
C ARG A 554 -31.45 23.84 11.10
N LYS A 555 -31.19 23.53 12.38
CA LYS A 555 -31.95 24.10 13.49
C LYS A 555 -31.15 25.27 14.06
N THR A 556 -31.78 26.44 14.01
CA THR A 556 -31.27 27.76 14.37
C THR A 556 -30.80 27.82 15.83
N ALA A 557 -29.72 28.56 16.06
CA ALA A 557 -29.08 28.79 17.35
C ALA A 557 -29.94 29.68 18.25
N GLN A 558 -30.95 29.09 18.90
CA GLN A 558 -31.63 29.72 20.04
C GLN A 558 -32.22 28.70 21.02
N SER A 559 -31.66 27.48 21.07
CA SER A 559 -32.08 26.44 22.04
C SER A 559 -30.88 25.75 22.72
N LEU A 560 -29.75 26.44 22.86
CA LEU A 560 -28.52 25.87 23.40
C LEU A 560 -28.45 25.90 24.95
N SER A 561 -29.43 26.49 25.65
CA SER A 561 -29.57 26.32 27.10
C SER A 561 -30.37 25.07 27.47
N ASP A 562 -31.37 24.69 26.69
CA ASP A 562 -32.34 23.67 27.11
C ASP A 562 -31.99 22.25 26.62
N ARG A 563 -30.94 22.10 25.80
CA ARG A 563 -30.52 20.79 25.23
C ARG A 563 -29.36 20.12 25.97
N GLN A 564 -28.78 20.76 26.98
CA GLN A 564 -27.75 20.12 27.80
C GLN A 564 -28.36 19.15 28.82
N ASP A 565 -29.58 19.39 29.28
CA ASP A 565 -30.27 18.49 30.22
C ASP A 565 -30.87 17.25 29.51
N ASP A 566 -31.43 17.41 28.31
CA ASP A 566 -32.02 16.28 27.55
C ASP A 566 -30.98 15.30 27.00
N ARG A 567 -29.74 15.74 26.71
CA ARG A 567 -28.66 14.84 26.24
C ARG A 567 -28.07 13.99 27.35
N HIS A 568 -28.09 14.44 28.60
CA HIS A 568 -27.68 13.62 29.74
C HIS A 568 -28.72 12.54 30.06
N HIS A 569 -30.01 12.79 29.83
CA HIS A 569 -31.04 11.75 29.96
C HIS A 569 -31.04 10.73 28.81
N ALA A 570 -30.95 11.17 27.54
CA ALA A 570 -30.98 10.25 26.39
C ALA A 570 -29.72 9.36 26.26
N ASN A 571 -28.55 9.85 26.70
CA ASN A 571 -27.31 9.05 26.69
C ASN A 571 -27.29 8.03 27.84
N ASN A 572 -27.97 8.31 28.96
CA ASN A 572 -28.18 7.34 30.04
C ASN A 572 -29.21 6.27 29.66
N GLU A 573 -30.26 6.59 28.89
CA GLU A 573 -31.23 5.58 28.40
C GLU A 573 -30.66 4.66 27.31
N ALA A 574 -29.73 5.16 26.47
CA ALA A 574 -29.06 4.35 25.45
C ALA A 574 -27.96 3.43 26.03
N LEU A 575 -27.29 3.83 27.13
CA LEU A 575 -26.42 2.93 27.90
C LEU A 575 -27.22 1.92 28.73
N ALA A 576 -28.38 2.29 29.28
CA ALA A 576 -29.22 1.39 30.08
C ALA A 576 -29.81 0.20 29.29
N ASN A 577 -29.91 0.32 27.95
CA ASN A 577 -30.43 -0.74 27.07
C ASN A 577 -29.34 -1.52 26.32
N ASN A 578 -28.05 -1.30 26.62
CA ASN A 578 -26.97 -2.10 26.08
C ASN A 578 -26.75 -3.34 26.98
N PRO A 579 -26.95 -4.58 26.48
CA PRO A 579 -26.77 -5.79 27.27
C PRO A 579 -25.34 -5.96 27.83
N PHE A 580 -24.33 -5.36 27.20
CA PHE A 580 -22.94 -5.37 27.68
C PHE A 580 -22.68 -4.31 28.77
N ALA A 581 -23.40 -3.19 28.77
CA ALA A 581 -23.31 -2.18 29.84
C ALA A 581 -23.95 -2.69 31.14
N MET A 582 -25.11 -3.37 31.04
CA MET A 582 -25.73 -4.04 32.19
C MET A 582 -24.83 -5.14 32.78
N LEU A 583 -24.09 -5.86 31.93
CA LEU A 583 -23.10 -6.85 32.35
C LEU A 583 -21.92 -6.21 33.10
N ALA A 584 -21.37 -5.13 32.55
CA ALA A 584 -20.27 -4.39 33.16
C ALA A 584 -20.67 -3.77 34.52
N ASP A 585 -21.87 -3.19 34.61
CA ASP A 585 -22.38 -2.63 35.86
C ASP A 585 -22.62 -3.71 36.92
N LYS A 586 -23.07 -4.91 36.51
CA LYS A 586 -23.23 -6.03 37.44
C LYS A 586 -21.90 -6.58 37.95
N VAL A 587 -20.90 -6.66 37.09
CA VAL A 587 -19.52 -7.03 37.49
C VAL A 587 -18.93 -5.99 38.45
N LYS A 588 -19.15 -4.69 38.20
CA LYS A 588 -18.74 -3.60 39.10
C LYS A 588 -19.42 -3.69 40.47
N GLU A 589 -20.73 -3.98 40.52
CA GLU A 589 -21.47 -4.16 41.78
C GLU A 589 -20.90 -5.31 42.64
N LEU A 590 -20.67 -6.48 42.01
CA LEU A 590 -20.11 -7.64 42.70
C LEU A 590 -18.69 -7.36 43.22
N LEU A 591 -17.85 -6.69 42.42
CA LEU A 591 -16.49 -6.32 42.79
C LEU A 591 -16.45 -5.24 43.89
N ALA A 592 -17.38 -4.28 43.88
CA ALA A 592 -17.47 -3.24 44.91
C ALA A 592 -17.76 -3.86 46.28
N LYS A 593 -18.71 -4.81 46.35
CA LYS A 593 -19.04 -5.52 47.59
C LYS A 593 -17.86 -6.32 48.13
N THR A 594 -17.16 -7.05 47.26
CA THR A 594 -15.96 -7.80 47.66
C THR A 594 -14.81 -6.87 48.07
N SER A 595 -14.66 -5.73 47.40
CA SER A 595 -13.61 -4.74 47.71
C SER A 595 -13.82 -4.06 49.07
N GLU A 596 -15.06 -3.70 49.43
CA GLU A 596 -15.40 -3.15 50.74
C GLU A 596 -15.20 -4.16 51.88
N GLU A 597 -15.56 -5.43 51.65
CA GLU A 597 -15.34 -6.49 52.63
C GLU A 597 -13.85 -6.80 52.85
N VAL A 598 -13.04 -6.84 51.78
CA VAL A 598 -11.58 -7.04 51.87
C VAL A 598 -10.91 -5.83 52.52
N HIS A 599 -11.30 -4.61 52.15
CA HIS A 599 -10.76 -3.38 52.73
C HIS A 599 -11.04 -3.24 54.23
N SER A 600 -12.19 -3.73 54.70
CA SER A 600 -12.57 -3.65 56.12
C SER A 600 -11.98 -4.75 57.00
N LYS A 601 -11.50 -5.87 56.43
CA LYS A 601 -11.09 -7.07 57.18
C LYS A 601 -9.62 -7.47 57.03
N GLU A 602 -8.89 -6.98 56.03
CA GLU A 602 -7.49 -7.34 55.79
C GLU A 602 -6.54 -6.13 55.95
N GLN A 603 -5.46 -6.28 56.75
CA GLN A 603 -4.48 -5.21 57.00
C GLN A 603 -3.48 -4.96 55.86
N SER A 604 -3.44 -5.82 54.84
CA SER A 604 -2.63 -5.63 53.63
C SER A 604 -3.48 -5.86 52.39
N ALA A 605 -3.85 -4.79 51.69
CA ALA A 605 -4.75 -4.85 50.55
C ALA A 605 -4.09 -5.51 49.33
N ALA A 606 -4.57 -6.70 48.95
CA ALA A 606 -4.41 -7.17 47.58
C ALA A 606 -5.10 -6.16 46.65
N ARG A 607 -4.34 -5.54 45.74
CA ARG A 607 -4.90 -4.61 44.75
C ARG A 607 -5.73 -5.42 43.76
N TYR A 608 -6.98 -5.01 43.51
CA TYR A 608 -7.77 -5.47 42.38
C TYR A 608 -7.90 -4.29 41.41
N LEU A 609 -7.15 -4.30 40.32
CA LEU A 609 -7.27 -3.25 39.30
C LEU A 609 -8.17 -3.74 38.17
N VAL A 610 -9.38 -3.19 38.13
CA VAL A 610 -10.39 -3.49 37.10
C VAL A 610 -10.27 -2.43 36.01
N THR A 611 -9.81 -2.82 34.83
CA THR A 611 -9.64 -1.88 33.71
C THR A 611 -10.82 -1.98 32.74
N GLU A 612 -11.61 -0.91 32.66
CA GLU A 612 -12.68 -0.73 31.68
C GLU A 612 -12.17 0.06 30.48
N GLN A 613 -12.42 -0.46 29.27
CA GLN A 613 -12.04 0.23 28.05
C GLN A 613 -13.06 1.34 27.73
N ARG A 614 -12.59 2.59 27.68
CA ARG A 614 -13.43 3.81 27.53
C ARG A 614 -14.38 3.82 26.33
N ASP A 615 -14.05 3.10 25.26
CA ASP A 615 -14.82 3.14 24.01
C ASP A 615 -15.82 1.98 23.86
N SER A 616 -15.66 0.90 24.64
CA SER A 616 -16.49 -0.33 24.54
C SER A 616 -17.23 -0.69 25.84
N GLY A 617 -16.80 -0.17 27.00
CA GLY A 617 -17.32 -0.56 28.32
C GLY A 617 -16.88 -1.96 28.76
N GLU A 618 -15.99 -2.61 28.01
CA GLU A 618 -15.54 -3.97 28.29
C GLU A 618 -14.49 -3.98 29.41
N ILE A 619 -14.61 -4.93 30.34
CA ILE A 619 -13.67 -5.11 31.46
C ILE A 619 -12.63 -6.16 31.05
N ILE A 620 -11.37 -5.74 30.89
CA ILE A 620 -10.37 -6.57 30.21
C ILE A 620 -9.33 -7.15 31.18
N MET A 621 -9.23 -6.66 32.42
CA MET A 621 -8.17 -7.11 33.32
C MET A 621 -8.48 -6.89 34.81
N ILE A 622 -8.12 -7.87 35.65
CA ILE A 622 -8.07 -7.78 37.11
C ILE A 622 -6.62 -8.10 37.53
N GLU A 623 -5.81 -7.10 37.87
CA GLU A 623 -4.43 -7.31 38.33
C GLU A 623 -4.33 -7.40 39.85
N THR A 624 -3.40 -8.23 40.35
CA THR A 624 -3.02 -8.40 41.77
C THR A 624 -1.48 -8.43 41.93
N SER A 625 -0.95 -8.03 43.09
CA SER A 625 0.50 -7.87 43.31
C SER A 625 1.26 -9.20 43.46
N LYS A 626 2.56 -9.13 43.18
CA LYS A 626 3.47 -10.29 43.04
C LYS A 626 3.61 -11.11 44.33
N GLU A 627 3.50 -10.50 45.51
CA GLU A 627 3.69 -11.18 46.80
C GLU A 627 2.52 -12.10 47.23
N ALA A 628 1.34 -12.02 46.58
CA ALA A 628 0.12 -12.70 47.06
C ALA A 628 -0.47 -13.78 46.12
N LEU A 629 0.18 -14.08 44.99
CA LEU A 629 -0.42 -14.91 43.91
C LEU A 629 -0.87 -16.32 44.36
N GLN A 630 -0.10 -16.98 45.24
CA GLN A 630 -0.43 -18.33 45.73
C GLN A 630 -1.41 -18.36 46.91
N GLN A 631 -1.53 -17.26 47.67
CA GLN A 631 -2.49 -17.14 48.77
C GLN A 631 -3.87 -16.71 48.24
N HIS A 632 -3.88 -15.91 47.17
CA HIS A 632 -5.09 -15.32 46.59
C HIS A 632 -5.98 -16.35 45.87
N SER A 633 -5.40 -17.30 45.14
CA SER A 633 -6.17 -18.39 44.49
C SER A 633 -6.82 -19.35 45.49
N LYS A 634 -6.39 -19.29 46.76
CA LYS A 634 -6.90 -20.09 47.87
C LYS A 634 -7.75 -19.28 48.85
N SER A 635 -7.96 -17.98 48.59
CA SER A 635 -8.79 -17.16 49.46
C SER A 635 -10.26 -17.50 49.26
N PRO A 636 -11.07 -17.60 50.33
CA PRO A 636 -12.51 -17.83 50.21
C PRO A 636 -13.17 -16.78 49.32
N HIS A 637 -12.72 -15.53 49.40
CA HIS A 637 -13.27 -14.41 48.64
C HIS A 637 -13.06 -14.53 47.13
N PHE A 638 -11.89 -14.99 46.68
CA PHE A 638 -11.66 -15.22 45.25
C PHE A 638 -12.51 -16.40 44.74
N ALA A 639 -12.62 -17.47 45.52
CA ALA A 639 -13.47 -18.61 45.18
C ALA A 639 -14.96 -18.21 45.10
N ASP A 640 -15.44 -17.42 46.05
CA ASP A 640 -16.83 -16.94 46.09
C ASP A 640 -17.16 -15.99 44.92
N LEU A 641 -16.24 -15.07 44.59
CA LEU A 641 -16.39 -14.15 43.46
C LEU A 641 -16.41 -14.90 42.12
N MET A 642 -15.51 -15.88 41.95
CA MET A 642 -15.49 -16.71 40.74
C MET A 642 -16.73 -17.61 40.64
N ALA A 643 -17.20 -18.15 41.75
CA ALA A 643 -18.45 -18.92 41.80
C ALA A 643 -19.67 -18.05 41.46
N ALA A 644 -19.70 -16.79 41.90
CA ALA A 644 -20.74 -15.83 41.52
C ALA A 644 -20.71 -15.52 40.01
N PHE A 645 -19.52 -15.24 39.44
CA PHE A 645 -19.38 -14.99 38.00
C PHE A 645 -19.79 -16.19 37.15
N GLN A 646 -19.48 -17.41 37.59
CA GLN A 646 -19.84 -18.63 36.89
C GLN A 646 -21.34 -18.96 37.02
N LYS A 647 -21.93 -18.77 38.20
CA LYS A 647 -23.38 -18.95 38.43
C LYS A 647 -24.21 -17.98 37.59
N GLU A 648 -23.73 -16.76 37.39
CA GLU A 648 -24.42 -15.73 36.60
C GLU A 648 -24.03 -15.73 35.11
N GLY A 649 -23.19 -16.68 34.66
CA GLY A 649 -22.85 -16.85 33.24
C GLY A 649 -22.06 -15.69 32.63
N LEU A 650 -21.35 -14.91 33.45
CA LEU A 650 -20.75 -13.64 33.05
C LEU A 650 -19.44 -13.79 32.24
N LEU A 651 -18.88 -15.00 32.14
CA LEU A 651 -17.61 -15.27 31.46
C LEU A 651 -17.79 -16.31 30.34
N SER A 652 -17.29 -15.99 29.15
CA SER A 652 -17.30 -16.91 27.99
C SER A 652 -16.28 -18.04 28.09
N LYS A 653 -15.34 -17.95 29.05
CA LYS A 653 -14.31 -18.96 29.36
C LYS A 653 -14.09 -19.04 30.87
N ALA A 654 -13.64 -20.19 31.36
CA ALA A 654 -13.28 -20.34 32.76
C ALA A 654 -12.13 -19.38 33.12
N PRO A 655 -12.21 -18.66 34.25
CA PRO A 655 -11.18 -17.70 34.66
C PRO A 655 -9.86 -18.43 34.93
N SER A 656 -8.76 -17.90 34.42
CA SER A 656 -7.41 -18.44 34.62
C SER A 656 -6.48 -17.36 35.17
N ILE A 657 -5.70 -17.69 36.20
CA ILE A 657 -4.65 -16.81 36.71
C ILE A 657 -3.41 -17.02 35.85
N THR A 658 -2.96 -15.99 35.15
CA THR A 658 -1.74 -16.03 34.34
C THR A 658 -0.68 -15.12 34.98
N PRO A 659 0.46 -15.65 35.45
CA PRO A 659 1.55 -14.81 35.91
C PRO A 659 2.16 -14.07 34.71
N THR A 660 2.17 -12.74 34.77
CA THR A 660 2.81 -11.89 33.77
C THR A 660 4.11 -11.29 34.33
N VAL A 661 5.10 -11.07 33.46
CA VAL A 661 6.36 -10.39 33.81
C VAL A 661 6.56 -9.24 32.84
N SER A 662 6.70 -8.03 33.36
CA SER A 662 7.05 -6.85 32.57
C SER A 662 8.50 -6.96 32.09
N VAL A 663 8.69 -7.18 30.79
CA VAL A 663 10.01 -7.43 30.16
C VAL A 663 10.72 -6.17 29.69
N ALA A 664 9.99 -5.07 29.45
CA ALA A 664 10.53 -3.75 29.16
C ALA A 664 9.48 -2.67 29.43
N GLY A 665 9.90 -1.53 29.97
CA GLY A 665 9.00 -0.40 30.24
C GLY A 665 9.57 0.56 31.29
N PHE A 666 8.77 1.54 31.70
CA PHE A 666 9.08 2.40 32.82
C PHE A 666 8.18 2.03 33.99
N ASP A 667 8.75 1.87 35.18
CA ASP A 667 7.97 1.72 36.41
C ASP A 667 7.24 3.05 36.73
N VAL A 668 6.34 3.04 37.72
CA VAL A 668 5.57 4.21 38.18
C VAL A 668 6.49 5.38 38.56
N ASP A 669 7.71 5.07 39.01
CA ASP A 669 8.76 6.05 39.34
C ASP A 669 9.65 6.43 38.15
N ARG A 670 9.25 6.09 36.91
CA ARG A 670 9.99 6.30 35.66
C ARG A 670 11.37 5.65 35.60
N LYS A 671 11.61 4.61 36.40
CA LYS A 671 12.82 3.78 36.30
C LYS A 671 12.67 2.81 35.13
N LEU A 672 13.70 2.75 34.30
CA LEU A 672 13.77 1.87 33.15
C LEU A 672 13.90 0.41 33.64
N ILE A 673 12.93 -0.43 33.29
CA ILE A 673 12.95 -1.86 33.58
C ILE A 673 13.61 -2.58 32.40
N HIS A 674 14.76 -3.19 32.64
CA HIS A 674 15.35 -4.19 31.74
C HIS A 674 15.49 -5.49 32.52
N SER A 675 14.66 -6.49 32.24
CA SER A 675 14.97 -7.85 32.69
C SER A 675 15.96 -8.47 31.71
N LYS A 676 17.17 -8.82 32.17
CA LYS A 676 18.00 -9.79 31.44
C LYS A 676 17.28 -11.12 31.52
N ILE A 677 16.84 -11.64 30.37
CA ILE A 677 16.43 -13.05 30.21
C ILE A 677 17.68 -13.90 30.26
#